data_AF-A0A5Q3DW63-F1
#
_entry.id   AF-A0A5Q3DW63-F1
#
_cell.length_a   1.000
_cell.length_b   1.000
_cell.length_c   1.000
_cell.angle_alpha   90.00
_cell.angle_beta   90.00
_cell.angle_gamma   90.00
#
_symmetry.space_group_name_H-M   'P 1'
#
loop_
_entity.id
_entity.type
_entity.pdbx_description
1 polymer ?
#
loop_
_entity_poly.entity_id
_entity_poly.type
_entity_poly.pdbx_seq_one_letter_code
_entity_poly.pdbx_strand_id
1 'polypeptide(L)'
;MLSVKQAVAVEAHFPLSKNCLSVETAYAYDYIVFYRWLSPELYERGRVMARLVAEMIEKKSRRIWLDQHQMTRSTEAGEVTKSISNTFLTVSQIIILAAPGDWDRFTNPDDIHRWEWEMSLRSDKQVWLLQYGLPDNGQAFSRSQLAEGLETYCPRLAELFKSRDVHIRSLTMDSIDVVLKEIAEAAHHLASLDQPITSQAGAMSKESHAIQTAFQAGKEYVVPWGIQEEQRIEEAMQDLCSYLSDLDPSLSYEGTDKKVAWRKSCWFASQGIGHPFLDSEADIAKFDGDLKDGLTGLQALHDSRTRNSAHCLKSALDSALVTTSMAVGIDPDLVQRCTVRYRAIKYTPHAGAPGGIGLHPDGNLLSALITNGPGLRVYDLDGTVRFPGHHGTIMMGGSTLYRWANEFIPTFHDVDISGNEVKVSIVAFFNFPDMETIPRNLRAEGDNFFHDIRRIKEDDKLPSGELSALWHVIIKKHQLSLPPKSFSAMSQPTKIKAVFFDFMGTCLDWHSSVVQALPPAIPKAEASKFALEWRRRYFIANSERLAQQLEPEDIDDTLIRVLDNVLEDSPEYKQHFNAPNKQQLITAWHSQPAWPEVGKAIQSIREDLGLEVFVHANGTTRLQLDLTRFAGLNFNMLFSSQLLGTYKPDPEAYNKALRLVKLKPEEVVLVAAHAYDLRGAQNVGIKTIYIHRWTDDVDEDMDKVKGEFGAFLEGMEELPATIERMQS
;
A
#
# COMPACT_ATOMS: atom_id res chain seq x y z
N MET A 1 -58.92 5.92 22.33
CA MET A 1 -58.33 5.13 21.24
C MET A 1 -57.23 5.95 20.60
N LEU A 2 -56.01 5.86 21.14
CA LEU A 2 -54.80 6.31 20.45
C LEU A 2 -53.99 5.05 20.20
N SER A 3 -53.85 4.76 18.91
CA SER A 3 -53.30 3.54 18.34
C SER A 3 -51.93 3.22 18.94
N VAL A 4 -51.85 2.06 19.58
CA VAL A 4 -50.58 1.36 19.82
C VAL A 4 -50.07 0.96 18.44
N LYS A 5 -49.24 1.81 17.84
CA LYS A 5 -48.34 1.33 16.79
C LYS A 5 -47.42 0.31 17.46
N GLN A 6 -47.42 -0.92 16.94
CA GLN A 6 -46.40 -1.92 17.24
C GLN A 6 -45.04 -1.22 17.25
N ALA A 7 -44.29 -1.38 18.34
CA ALA A 7 -42.86 -1.12 18.32
C ALA A 7 -42.30 -1.98 17.20
N VAL A 8 -41.99 -1.33 16.08
CA VAL A 8 -41.20 -1.92 15.01
C VAL A 8 -39.93 -2.38 15.70
N ALA A 9 -39.67 -3.69 15.66
CA ALA A 9 -38.37 -4.22 16.02
C ALA A 9 -37.35 -3.38 15.27
N VAL A 10 -36.63 -2.53 15.99
CA VAL A 10 -35.45 -1.88 15.45
C VAL A 10 -34.43 -3.01 15.42
N GLU A 11 -34.51 -3.85 14.37
CA GLU A 11 -33.38 -4.66 13.97
C GLU A 11 -32.23 -3.68 13.78
N ALA A 12 -31.35 -3.60 14.78
CA ALA A 12 -30.09 -2.94 14.65
C ALA A 12 -29.31 -3.73 13.60
N HIS A 13 -29.47 -3.34 12.33
CA HIS A 13 -28.60 -3.75 11.26
C HIS A 13 -27.17 -3.41 11.67
N PHE A 14 -26.39 -4.44 11.99
CA PHE A 14 -24.96 -4.33 11.89
C PHE A 14 -24.63 -3.96 10.44
N PRO A 15 -23.96 -2.82 10.19
CA PRO A 15 -23.11 -2.75 9.02
C PRO A 15 -22.00 -3.76 9.30
N LEU A 16 -22.07 -4.94 8.68
CA LEU A 16 -20.95 -5.87 8.67
C LEU A 16 -19.80 -5.17 7.94
N SER A 17 -18.92 -4.60 8.77
CA SER A 17 -17.63 -3.98 8.49
C SER A 17 -17.56 -3.08 7.25
N LYS A 18 -17.92 -1.79 7.41
CA LYS A 18 -17.40 -0.71 6.57
C LYS A 18 -16.98 0.49 7.41
N ASN A 19 -15.69 0.81 7.31
CA ASN A 19 -15.07 2.12 7.47
C ASN A 19 -15.23 2.85 8.81
N CYS A 20 -14.16 2.85 9.62
CA CYS A 20 -13.32 4.05 9.84
C CYS A 20 -12.44 3.85 11.07
N LEU A 21 -11.12 3.99 10.89
CA LEU A 21 -10.24 4.84 11.69
C LEU A 21 -8.88 4.89 10.99
N SER A 22 -8.68 5.93 10.20
CA SER A 22 -7.36 6.41 9.78
C SER A 22 -6.55 6.75 11.02
N VAL A 23 -5.42 6.08 11.28
CA VAL A 23 -4.63 6.40 12.47
C VAL A 23 -3.13 6.11 12.27
N GLU A 24 -2.37 7.11 11.81
CA GLU A 24 -1.38 7.67 12.74
C GLU A 24 -2.16 8.10 13.98
N THR A 25 -1.91 7.51 15.15
CA THR A 25 -2.09 8.11 16.49
C THR A 25 -1.80 7.01 17.50
N ALA A 26 -0.96 7.33 18.47
CA ALA A 26 -1.01 6.68 19.76
C ALA A 26 -2.46 6.66 20.25
N TYR A 27 -3.04 5.46 20.51
CA TYR A 27 -4.39 5.21 21.04
C TYR A 27 -5.07 6.47 21.60
N ALA A 28 -6.15 6.98 21.01
CA ALA A 28 -6.76 8.23 21.48
C ALA A 28 -7.07 8.21 23.00
N TYR A 29 -7.38 7.03 23.56
CA TYR A 29 -7.52 6.78 24.98
C TYR A 29 -6.78 5.50 25.40
N ASP A 30 -6.09 5.49 26.55
CA ASP A 30 -5.46 4.31 27.14
C ASP A 30 -6.52 3.29 27.60
N TYR A 31 -7.65 3.77 28.16
CA TYR A 31 -8.70 2.94 28.77
C TYR A 31 -10.10 3.34 28.29
N ILE A 32 -11.01 2.36 28.20
CA ILE A 32 -12.45 2.59 28.16
C ILE A 32 -13.10 2.07 29.45
N VAL A 33 -14.01 2.85 30.05
CA VAL A 33 -14.73 2.44 31.26
C VAL A 33 -16.21 2.23 30.96
N PHE A 34 -16.66 0.99 31.09
CA PHE A 34 -18.07 0.65 31.09
C PHE A 34 -18.58 0.61 32.54
N TYR A 35 -19.67 1.33 32.81
CA TYR A 35 -20.28 1.40 34.13
C TYR A 35 -21.79 1.67 34.04
N ARG A 36 -22.45 1.39 35.18
CA ARG A 36 -23.88 1.05 35.42
C ARG A 36 -23.92 -0.45 35.73
N TRP A 37 -24.62 -0.94 36.77
CA TRP A 37 -26.09 -0.86 36.94
C TRP A 37 -26.58 -0.91 38.42
N LEU A 38 -27.85 -1.33 38.65
CA LEU A 38 -28.90 -0.54 39.33
C LEU A 38 -29.49 -1.15 40.63
N SER A 39 -29.52 -0.30 41.65
CA SER A 39 -30.76 0.19 42.30
C SER A 39 -30.69 1.74 42.28
N PRO A 40 -31.78 2.52 42.41
CA PRO A 40 -31.69 3.99 42.45
C PRO A 40 -30.70 4.55 43.48
N GLU A 41 -30.48 3.81 44.57
CA GLU A 41 -29.51 4.12 45.64
C GLU A 41 -28.05 3.75 45.27
N LEU A 42 -27.86 2.67 44.50
CA LEU A 42 -26.54 2.18 44.05
C LEU A 42 -26.10 2.80 42.71
N TYR A 43 -27.03 3.30 41.91
CA TYR A 43 -26.77 3.99 40.64
C TYR A 43 -25.90 5.23 40.82
N GLU A 44 -26.22 6.02 41.85
CA GLU A 44 -25.41 7.18 42.22
C GLU A 44 -24.01 6.76 42.66
N ARG A 45 -23.87 5.64 43.38
CA ARG A 45 -22.57 5.10 43.78
C ARG A 45 -21.75 4.64 42.58
N GLY A 46 -22.33 3.88 41.66
CA GLY A 46 -21.63 3.43 40.43
C GLY A 46 -21.16 4.60 39.57
N ARG A 47 -21.99 5.65 39.43
CA ARG A 47 -21.62 6.88 38.73
C ARG A 47 -20.48 7.63 39.41
N VAL A 48 -20.53 7.77 40.74
CA VAL A 48 -19.47 8.42 41.51
C VAL A 48 -18.17 7.62 41.41
N MET A 49 -18.23 6.30 41.54
CA MET A 49 -17.04 5.43 41.42
C MET A 49 -16.42 5.48 40.03
N ALA A 50 -17.23 5.45 38.97
CA ALA A 50 -16.71 5.55 37.60
C ALA A 50 -16.04 6.90 37.33
N ARG A 51 -16.61 8.01 37.83
CA ARG A 51 -15.98 9.33 37.74
C ARG A 51 -14.68 9.39 38.53
N LEU A 52 -14.67 8.87 39.76
CA LEU A 52 -13.48 8.85 40.61
C LEU A 52 -12.35 8.04 39.95
N VAL A 53 -12.66 6.85 39.42
CA VAL A 53 -11.70 6.02 38.68
C VAL A 53 -11.15 6.77 37.46
N ALA A 54 -12.02 7.41 36.67
CA ALA A 54 -11.59 8.19 35.50
C ALA A 54 -10.68 9.37 35.89
N GLU A 55 -11.08 10.19 36.86
CA GLU A 55 -10.28 11.33 37.34
C GLU A 55 -8.92 10.90 37.90
N MET A 56 -8.86 9.76 38.59
CA MET A 56 -7.61 9.23 39.15
C MET A 56 -6.68 8.68 38.07
N ILE A 57 -7.22 8.10 37.00
CA ILE A 57 -6.45 7.66 35.82
C ILE A 57 -5.93 8.88 35.04
N GLU A 58 -6.76 9.91 34.83
CA GLU A 58 -6.37 11.14 34.14
C GLU A 58 -5.27 11.93 34.87
N LYS A 59 -5.35 12.01 36.22
CA LYS A 59 -4.29 12.62 37.05
C LYS A 59 -2.92 11.95 36.89
N LYS A 60 -2.88 10.69 36.45
CA LYS A 60 -1.65 9.95 36.15
C LYS A 60 -1.25 10.07 34.66
N SER A 61 -1.75 11.09 33.96
CA SER A 61 -1.47 11.42 32.55
C SER A 61 -1.86 10.31 31.56
N ARG A 62 -2.91 9.55 31.87
CA ARG A 62 -3.49 8.54 30.98
C ARG A 62 -4.81 9.05 30.41
N ARG A 63 -5.06 8.81 29.12
CA ARG A 63 -6.26 9.23 28.41
C ARG A 63 -7.37 8.21 28.67
N ILE A 64 -8.56 8.61 29.10
CA ILE A 64 -9.67 7.69 29.37
C ILE A 64 -10.95 8.11 28.67
N TRP A 65 -11.71 7.13 28.16
CA TRP A 65 -13.05 7.37 27.65
C TRP A 65 -14.10 6.93 28.68
N LEU A 66 -14.97 7.89 29.05
CA LEU A 66 -16.09 7.69 29.96
C LEU A 66 -17.36 8.28 29.33
N ASP A 67 -18.33 7.41 29.03
CA ASP A 67 -19.54 7.69 28.24
C ASP A 67 -20.28 9.00 28.63
N GLN A 68 -20.49 9.26 29.93
CA GLN A 68 -21.18 10.46 30.41
C GLN A 68 -20.42 11.80 30.23
N HIS A 69 -19.12 11.79 29.92
CA HIS A 69 -18.39 13.02 29.60
C HIS A 69 -18.52 13.42 28.13
N GLN A 70 -18.86 12.46 27.27
CA GLN A 70 -18.87 12.63 25.82
C GLN A 70 -20.29 12.68 25.23
N MET A 71 -21.32 12.32 26.02
CA MET A 71 -22.71 12.24 25.55
C MET A 71 -23.69 13.05 26.40
N THR A 72 -24.73 13.60 25.76
CA THR A 72 -25.81 14.34 26.41
C THR A 72 -27.10 13.53 26.46
N ARG A 73 -28.09 13.93 27.27
CA ARG A 73 -29.38 13.20 27.37
C ARG A 73 -30.20 13.19 26.08
N SER A 74 -29.79 13.94 25.05
CA SER A 74 -30.47 14.05 23.76
C SER A 74 -29.83 13.21 22.65
N THR A 75 -28.75 12.47 22.92
CA THR A 75 -28.09 11.61 21.93
C THR A 75 -28.96 10.39 21.59
N GLU A 76 -29.18 10.11 20.30
CA GLU A 76 -29.98 8.96 19.86
C GLU A 76 -29.25 7.63 20.08
N ALA A 77 -29.99 6.55 20.39
CA ALA A 77 -29.42 5.25 20.73
C ALA A 77 -28.46 4.68 19.66
N GLY A 78 -28.74 4.90 18.37
CA GLY A 78 -27.85 4.45 17.29
C GLY A 78 -26.51 5.19 17.23
N GLU A 79 -26.49 6.48 17.61
CA GLU A 79 -25.25 7.26 17.69
C GLU A 79 -24.41 6.84 18.89
N VAL A 80 -25.06 6.47 20.00
CA VAL A 80 -24.41 5.94 21.20
C VAL A 80 -23.61 4.67 20.85
N THR A 81 -24.27 3.68 20.23
CA THR A 81 -23.63 2.41 19.85
C THR A 81 -22.48 2.60 18.86
N LYS A 82 -22.63 3.51 17.88
CA LYS A 82 -21.58 3.82 16.90
C LYS A 82 -20.35 4.45 17.55
N SER A 83 -20.56 5.38 18.48
CA SER A 83 -19.48 6.06 19.21
C SER A 83 -18.71 5.11 20.13
N ILE A 84 -19.43 4.24 20.85
CA ILE A 84 -18.82 3.18 21.67
C ILE A 84 -18.00 2.24 20.80
N SER A 85 -18.56 1.76 19.67
CA SER A 85 -17.87 0.84 18.75
C SER A 85 -16.57 1.42 18.21
N ASN A 86 -16.59 2.67 17.74
CA ASN A 86 -15.39 3.32 17.21
C ASN A 86 -14.35 3.55 18.29
N THR A 87 -14.78 4.04 19.47
CA THR A 87 -13.86 4.27 20.59
C THR A 87 -13.25 2.96 21.06
N PHE A 88 -14.04 1.89 21.11
CA PHE A 88 -13.58 0.56 21.49
C PHE A 88 -12.42 0.10 20.61
N LEU A 89 -12.35 0.46 19.32
CA LEU A 89 -11.21 0.14 18.45
C LEU A 89 -9.92 0.92 18.81
N THR A 90 -10.03 2.03 19.55
CA THR A 90 -8.93 2.98 19.84
C THR A 90 -8.38 2.91 21.27
N VAL A 91 -8.73 1.89 22.06
CA VAL A 91 -8.26 1.71 23.44
C VAL A 91 -7.43 0.45 23.64
N SER A 92 -6.52 0.46 24.62
CA SER A 92 -5.65 -0.70 24.91
C SER A 92 -6.24 -1.65 25.96
N GLN A 93 -7.03 -1.13 26.90
CA GLN A 93 -7.60 -1.90 28.01
C GLN A 93 -9.05 -1.51 28.30
N ILE A 94 -9.79 -2.48 28.85
CA ILE A 94 -11.21 -2.33 29.18
C ILE A 94 -11.39 -2.47 30.68
N ILE A 95 -12.07 -1.49 31.29
CA ILE A 95 -12.48 -1.53 32.69
C ILE A 95 -14.00 -1.62 32.75
N ILE A 96 -14.50 -2.63 33.44
CA ILE A 96 -15.93 -2.84 33.68
C ILE A 96 -16.18 -2.68 35.18
N LEU A 97 -17.05 -1.74 35.55
CA LEU A 97 -17.51 -1.56 36.94
C LEU A 97 -18.86 -2.25 37.12
N ALA A 98 -18.96 -3.20 38.06
CA ALA A 98 -20.19 -3.95 38.32
C ALA A 98 -20.49 -4.08 39.82
N ALA A 99 -21.77 -4.04 40.19
CA ALA A 99 -22.24 -4.29 41.55
C ALA A 99 -22.93 -5.67 41.68
N PRO A 100 -23.00 -6.25 42.89
CA PRO A 100 -23.79 -7.44 43.14
C PRO A 100 -25.26 -7.23 42.77
N GLY A 101 -25.76 -7.99 41.77
CA GLY A 101 -27.15 -7.93 41.33
C GLY A 101 -27.38 -7.36 39.93
N ASP A 102 -26.34 -6.86 39.25
CA ASP A 102 -26.44 -6.26 37.91
C ASP A 102 -26.79 -7.26 36.78
N TRP A 103 -26.83 -8.56 37.07
CA TRP A 103 -27.00 -9.62 36.08
C TRP A 103 -28.42 -9.73 35.52
N ASP A 104 -29.43 -9.22 36.24
CA ASP A 104 -30.85 -9.33 35.88
C ASP A 104 -31.18 -8.73 34.51
N ARG A 105 -30.50 -7.65 34.14
CA ARG A 105 -30.70 -6.92 32.89
C ARG A 105 -30.20 -7.64 31.65
N PHE A 106 -29.31 -8.62 31.79
CA PHE A 106 -28.85 -9.42 30.64
C PHE A 106 -29.92 -10.36 30.07
N THR A 107 -31.04 -10.50 30.77
CA THR A 107 -32.25 -11.16 30.25
C THR A 107 -32.85 -10.40 29.06
N ASN A 108 -32.63 -9.09 28.95
CA ASN A 108 -33.02 -8.30 27.80
C ASN A 108 -31.91 -8.36 26.71
N PRO A 109 -32.19 -8.91 25.52
CA PRO A 109 -31.20 -8.98 24.44
C PRO A 109 -30.87 -7.61 23.82
N ASP A 110 -31.77 -6.64 23.91
CA ASP A 110 -31.59 -5.29 23.34
C ASP A 110 -30.89 -4.34 24.31
N ASP A 111 -30.37 -4.89 25.41
CA ASP A 111 -29.71 -4.11 26.42
C ASP A 111 -28.27 -3.74 25.99
N ILE A 112 -27.99 -2.43 25.90
CA ILE A 112 -26.69 -1.92 25.45
C ILE A 112 -25.52 -2.45 26.27
N HIS A 113 -25.70 -2.67 27.58
CA HIS A 113 -24.57 -3.12 28.39
C HIS A 113 -24.33 -4.63 28.31
N ARG A 114 -25.37 -5.40 27.95
CA ARG A 114 -25.15 -6.79 27.53
C ARG A 114 -24.24 -6.81 26.30
N TRP A 115 -24.49 -5.92 25.35
CA TRP A 115 -23.67 -5.78 24.16
C TRP A 115 -22.24 -5.32 24.47
N GLU A 116 -22.05 -4.35 25.38
CA GLU A 116 -20.72 -3.92 25.86
C GLU A 116 -19.91 -5.08 26.46
N TRP A 117 -20.56 -5.95 27.24
CA TRP A 117 -19.93 -7.13 27.83
C TRP A 117 -19.60 -8.20 26.79
N GLU A 118 -20.52 -8.51 25.87
CA GLU A 118 -20.27 -9.46 24.79
C GLU A 118 -19.11 -8.98 23.91
N MET A 119 -19.05 -7.69 23.59
CA MET A 119 -17.96 -7.06 22.85
C MET A 119 -16.63 -7.15 23.61
N SER A 120 -16.64 -6.83 24.90
CA SER A 120 -15.44 -6.87 25.75
C SER A 120 -14.86 -8.28 25.86
N LEU A 121 -15.71 -9.28 26.14
CA LEU A 121 -15.28 -10.67 26.35
C LEU A 121 -14.88 -11.39 25.06
N ARG A 122 -15.36 -10.92 23.88
CA ARG A 122 -14.95 -11.42 22.56
C ARG A 122 -13.67 -10.76 22.04
N SER A 123 -13.22 -9.68 22.67
CA SER A 123 -12.00 -8.98 22.27
C SER A 123 -10.74 -9.66 22.76
N ASP A 124 -9.63 -9.36 22.10
CA ASP A 124 -8.27 -9.75 22.49
C ASP A 124 -7.68 -8.86 23.61
N LYS A 125 -8.39 -7.79 24.00
CA LYS A 125 -7.96 -6.82 25.00
C LYS A 125 -7.94 -7.39 26.40
N GLN A 126 -7.16 -6.76 27.28
CA GLN A 126 -7.17 -7.07 28.70
C GLN A 126 -8.42 -6.46 29.34
N VAL A 127 -9.21 -7.32 30.00
CA VAL A 127 -10.48 -6.95 30.64
C VAL A 127 -10.32 -6.98 32.16
N TRP A 128 -10.61 -5.86 32.79
CA TRP A 128 -10.65 -5.70 34.25
C TRP A 128 -12.10 -5.56 34.73
N LEU A 129 -12.53 -6.44 35.62
CA LEU A 129 -13.84 -6.37 36.28
C LEU A 129 -13.66 -5.88 37.73
N LEU A 130 -14.14 -4.68 37.99
CA LEU A 130 -14.04 -3.99 39.28
C LEU A 130 -15.40 -4.04 40.00
N GLN A 131 -15.47 -4.84 41.06
CA GLN A 131 -16.67 -5.04 41.86
C GLN A 131 -16.81 -3.96 42.93
N TYR A 132 -17.89 -3.16 42.89
CA TYR A 132 -18.17 -2.09 43.87
C TYR A 132 -19.48 -2.32 44.63
N GLY A 133 -19.68 -1.61 45.74
CA GLY A 133 -20.93 -1.69 46.52
C GLY A 133 -21.09 -2.97 47.35
N LEU A 134 -20.01 -3.72 47.56
CA LEU A 134 -19.95 -4.82 48.52
C LEU A 134 -20.07 -4.26 49.96
N PRO A 135 -20.63 -5.00 50.93
CA PRO A 135 -20.65 -4.60 52.34
C PRO A 135 -19.22 -4.33 52.85
N ASP A 136 -19.04 -3.51 53.89
CA ASP A 136 -17.73 -3.05 54.42
C ASP A 136 -16.79 -4.17 54.94
N ASN A 137 -17.15 -5.45 54.78
CA ASN A 137 -16.31 -6.64 55.02
C ASN A 137 -16.55 -7.76 53.98
N GLY A 138 -17.18 -7.45 52.85
CA GLY A 138 -17.54 -8.41 51.81
C GLY A 138 -16.35 -8.70 50.91
N GLN A 139 -15.97 -9.98 50.82
CA GLN A 139 -14.98 -10.43 49.85
C GLN A 139 -15.56 -10.34 48.42
N ALA A 140 -14.75 -9.97 47.44
CA ALA A 140 -15.16 -9.96 46.03
C ALA A 140 -15.67 -11.36 45.64
N PHE A 141 -16.76 -11.43 44.86
CA PHE A 141 -17.21 -12.70 44.35
C PHE A 141 -16.12 -13.34 43.49
N SER A 142 -15.91 -14.64 43.68
CA SER A 142 -14.97 -15.40 42.86
C SER A 142 -15.45 -15.48 41.42
N ARG A 143 -14.55 -15.78 40.50
CA ARG A 143 -14.89 -16.00 39.09
C ARG A 143 -15.99 -17.06 38.90
N SER A 144 -15.98 -18.11 39.72
CA SER A 144 -17.01 -19.16 39.68
C SER A 144 -18.37 -18.65 40.15
N GLN A 145 -18.42 -17.86 41.23
CA GLN A 145 -19.66 -17.27 41.75
C GLN A 145 -20.27 -16.25 40.77
N LEU A 146 -19.43 -15.44 40.12
CA LEU A 146 -19.86 -14.50 39.08
C LEU A 146 -20.39 -15.24 37.84
N ALA A 147 -19.71 -16.29 37.42
CA ALA A 147 -20.13 -17.10 36.29
C ALA A 147 -21.44 -17.86 36.55
N GLU A 148 -21.66 -18.37 37.77
CA GLU A 148 -22.92 -19.00 38.18
C GLU A 148 -24.08 -18.01 38.23
N GLY A 149 -23.83 -16.79 38.73
CA GLY A 149 -24.76 -15.68 38.65
C GLY A 149 -25.13 -15.35 37.21
N LEU A 150 -24.12 -15.16 36.34
CA LEU A 150 -24.31 -14.92 34.91
C LEU A 150 -25.09 -16.04 34.22
N GLU A 151 -24.82 -17.31 34.54
CA GLU A 151 -25.48 -18.46 33.92
C GLU A 151 -26.99 -18.43 34.15
N THR A 152 -27.42 -17.92 35.30
CA THR A 152 -28.85 -17.80 35.67
C THR A 152 -29.60 -16.80 34.78
N TYR A 153 -28.93 -15.75 34.29
CA TYR A 153 -29.57 -14.65 33.55
C TYR A 153 -29.19 -14.60 32.06
N CYS A 154 -27.98 -15.04 31.69
CA CYS A 154 -27.48 -15.09 30.33
C CYS A 154 -26.41 -16.19 30.15
N PRO A 155 -26.81 -17.45 29.87
CA PRO A 155 -25.89 -18.58 29.70
C PRO A 155 -24.76 -18.34 28.69
N ARG A 156 -25.08 -17.68 27.58
CA ARG A 156 -24.11 -17.33 26.53
C ARG A 156 -23.01 -16.39 27.05
N LEU A 157 -23.36 -15.42 27.89
CA LEU A 157 -22.40 -14.49 28.45
C LEU A 157 -21.57 -15.17 29.55
N ALA A 158 -22.16 -16.08 30.32
CA ALA A 158 -21.46 -16.91 31.28
C ALA A 158 -20.40 -17.80 30.61
N GLU A 159 -20.70 -18.38 29.45
CA GLU A 159 -19.75 -19.16 28.65
C GLU A 159 -18.57 -18.31 28.15
N LEU A 160 -18.84 -17.10 27.65
CA LEU A 160 -17.79 -16.15 27.26
C LEU A 160 -16.92 -15.74 28.46
N PHE A 161 -17.54 -15.50 29.62
CA PHE A 161 -16.84 -15.13 30.84
C PHE A 161 -15.97 -16.28 31.40
N LYS A 162 -16.44 -17.53 31.27
CA LYS A 162 -15.67 -18.74 31.63
C LYS A 162 -14.51 -19.00 30.67
N SER A 163 -14.65 -18.67 29.39
CA SER A 163 -13.61 -18.91 28.38
C SER A 163 -12.55 -17.81 28.29
N ARG A 164 -12.80 -16.63 28.85
CA ARG A 164 -11.87 -15.48 28.79
C ARG A 164 -11.20 -15.17 30.12
N ASP A 165 -9.89 -14.94 30.13
CA ASP A 165 -9.21 -14.49 31.34
C ASP A 165 -9.58 -13.02 31.67
N VAL A 166 -10.28 -12.83 32.78
CA VAL A 166 -10.76 -11.52 33.24
C VAL A 166 -10.14 -11.23 34.61
N HIS A 167 -9.54 -10.07 34.76
CA HIS A 167 -8.90 -9.66 36.00
C HIS A 167 -9.93 -9.09 36.96
N ILE A 168 -10.23 -9.80 38.03
CA ILE A 168 -11.32 -9.46 38.95
C ILE A 168 -10.75 -8.82 40.23
N ARG A 169 -11.26 -7.65 40.62
CA ARG A 169 -10.89 -6.95 41.85
C ARG A 169 -12.10 -6.38 42.57
N SER A 170 -12.03 -6.27 43.89
CA SER A 170 -12.95 -5.43 44.67
C SER A 170 -12.47 -3.99 44.65
N LEU A 171 -13.39 -3.05 44.54
CA LEU A 171 -13.10 -1.62 44.51
C LEU A 171 -13.83 -0.90 45.66
N THR A 172 -13.04 -0.43 46.62
CA THR A 172 -13.45 0.40 47.77
C THR A 172 -12.65 1.70 47.77
N MET A 173 -13.08 2.69 48.57
CA MET A 173 -12.33 3.95 48.71
C MET A 173 -10.89 3.74 49.21
N ASP A 174 -10.64 2.71 50.03
CA ASP A 174 -9.31 2.41 50.57
C ASP A 174 -8.43 1.60 49.60
N SER A 175 -9.03 0.89 48.64
CA SER A 175 -8.31 0.00 47.71
C SER A 175 -8.13 0.58 46.31
N ILE A 176 -8.83 1.68 45.98
CA ILE A 176 -8.83 2.27 44.63
C ILE A 176 -7.42 2.61 44.13
N ASP A 177 -6.55 3.19 44.96
CA ASP A 177 -5.20 3.55 44.54
C ASP A 177 -4.34 2.32 44.23
N VAL A 178 -4.48 1.26 45.02
CA VAL A 178 -3.75 0.00 44.85
C VAL A 178 -4.21 -0.71 43.57
N VAL A 179 -5.53 -0.83 43.38
CA VAL A 179 -6.11 -1.48 42.21
C VAL A 179 -5.75 -0.74 40.93
N LEU A 180 -5.82 0.60 40.92
CA LEU A 180 -5.42 1.39 39.75
C LEU A 180 -3.91 1.31 39.48
N LYS A 181 -3.08 1.13 40.51
CA LYS A 181 -1.66 0.88 40.34
C LYS A 181 -1.40 -0.48 39.71
N GLU A 182 -2.11 -1.54 40.14
CA GLU A 182 -2.03 -2.86 39.51
C GLU A 182 -2.43 -2.83 38.03
N ILE A 183 -3.51 -2.11 37.69
CA ILE A 183 -3.97 -1.94 36.30
C ILE A 183 -2.89 -1.23 35.46
N ALA A 184 -2.30 -0.16 36.00
CA ALA A 184 -1.25 0.59 35.32
C ALA A 184 0.06 -0.20 35.18
N GLU A 185 0.40 -1.05 36.16
CA GLU A 185 1.57 -1.93 36.11
C GLU A 185 1.38 -3.08 35.12
N ALA A 186 0.17 -3.65 35.03
CA ALA A 186 -0.16 -4.60 33.97
C ALA A 186 -0.08 -3.95 32.59
N ALA A 187 -0.49 -2.68 32.47
CA ALA A 187 -0.28 -1.87 31.27
C ALA A 187 1.21 -1.70 30.95
N HIS A 188 2.06 -1.54 31.96
CA HIS A 188 3.50 -1.40 31.80
C HIS A 188 4.24 -2.71 31.54
N HIS A 189 3.70 -3.87 31.93
CA HIS A 189 4.26 -5.15 31.52
C HIS A 189 4.03 -5.42 30.03
N LEU A 190 2.86 -5.01 29.50
CA LEU A 190 2.59 -4.95 28.06
C LEU A 190 3.42 -3.83 27.38
N ALA A 191 3.56 -2.65 27.98
CA ALA A 191 4.41 -1.57 27.46
C ALA A 191 5.93 -1.74 27.71
N SER A 192 6.35 -2.81 28.39
CA SER A 192 7.75 -3.25 28.44
C SER A 192 8.08 -4.22 27.29
N LEU A 193 7.04 -4.72 26.61
CA LEU A 193 7.09 -5.28 25.27
C LEU A 193 6.85 -4.21 24.19
N ASP A 194 6.28 -3.05 24.55
CA ASP A 194 6.04 -1.88 23.70
C ASP A 194 6.59 -0.57 24.31
N GLN A 195 7.90 -0.31 24.19
CA GLN A 195 8.46 1.04 24.38
C GLN A 195 8.42 1.84 23.06
N PRO A 196 8.15 3.16 23.11
CA PRO A 196 7.97 3.99 21.93
C PRO A 196 9.33 4.40 21.33
N ILE A 197 9.52 4.12 20.04
CA ILE A 197 10.56 4.77 19.24
C ILE A 197 9.95 6.06 18.69
N THR A 198 10.09 7.17 19.42
CA THR A 198 10.01 8.50 18.81
C THR A 198 11.40 9.10 18.74
N SER A 199 11.85 9.31 17.50
CA SER A 199 12.97 10.14 17.01
C SER A 199 13.96 9.43 16.08
N GLN A 200 13.50 8.53 15.19
CA GLN A 200 14.26 8.21 13.98
C GLN A 200 13.31 7.92 12.82
N ALA A 201 13.35 8.75 11.78
CA ALA A 201 13.20 8.19 10.44
C ALA A 201 14.27 7.10 10.29
N GLY A 202 13.86 5.85 10.05
CA GLY A 202 14.76 4.73 9.75
C GLY A 202 14.96 3.71 10.87
N ALA A 203 14.10 2.70 10.93
CA ALA A 203 14.47 1.29 11.04
C ALA A 203 13.21 0.41 11.01
N MET A 204 13.05 -0.37 9.95
CA MET A 204 12.13 -1.52 9.96
C MET A 204 12.50 -2.47 11.10
N SER A 205 11.53 -3.17 11.71
CA SER A 205 11.86 -4.28 12.62
C SER A 205 12.79 -5.27 11.88
N LYS A 206 13.73 -5.90 12.59
CA LYS A 206 14.67 -6.85 11.96
C LYS A 206 13.96 -7.92 11.14
N GLU A 207 12.80 -8.36 11.62
CA GLU A 207 11.94 -9.34 10.95
C GLU A 207 11.25 -8.75 9.72
N SER A 208 10.62 -7.56 9.79
CA SER A 208 10.04 -6.91 8.62
C SER A 208 11.09 -6.62 7.54
N HIS A 209 12.30 -6.20 7.94
CA HIS A 209 13.41 -5.98 7.03
C HIS A 209 13.87 -7.29 6.36
N ALA A 210 13.93 -8.39 7.11
CA ALA A 210 14.30 -9.69 6.58
C ALA A 210 13.24 -10.22 5.58
N ILE A 211 11.95 -10.06 5.89
CA ILE A 211 10.85 -10.40 4.97
C ILE A 211 10.96 -9.59 3.69
N GLN A 212 11.09 -8.26 3.78
CA GLN A 212 11.19 -7.41 2.59
C GLN A 212 12.43 -7.74 1.75
N THR A 213 13.59 -7.95 2.40
CA THR A 213 14.84 -8.32 1.73
C THR A 213 14.70 -9.65 0.98
N ALA A 214 14.06 -10.65 1.60
CA ALA A 214 13.81 -11.93 0.96
C ALA A 214 12.94 -11.74 -0.29
N PHE A 215 11.80 -11.07 -0.16
CA PHE A 215 10.86 -10.87 -1.27
C PHE A 215 11.45 -10.03 -2.42
N GLN A 216 12.24 -8.99 -2.12
CA GLN A 216 12.94 -8.18 -3.12
C GLN A 216 13.99 -9.00 -3.88
N ALA A 217 14.66 -9.93 -3.20
CA ALA A 217 15.61 -10.85 -3.81
C ALA A 217 14.94 -12.02 -4.55
N GLY A 218 13.60 -12.07 -4.62
CA GLY A 218 12.87 -13.21 -5.19
C GLY A 218 13.05 -14.46 -4.35
N LYS A 219 13.18 -14.32 -3.04
CA LYS A 219 13.32 -15.43 -2.09
C LYS A 219 12.11 -15.51 -1.20
N GLU A 220 11.81 -16.74 -0.82
CA GLU A 220 10.84 -17.07 0.18
C GLU A 220 11.34 -16.70 1.59
N TYR A 221 10.41 -16.45 2.51
CA TYR A 221 10.71 -16.20 3.92
C TYR A 221 9.96 -17.22 4.78
N VAL A 222 10.64 -17.85 5.73
CA VAL A 222 10.00 -18.78 6.66
C VAL A 222 9.66 -18.03 7.94
N VAL A 223 8.37 -17.84 8.19
CA VAL A 223 7.87 -17.32 9.46
C VAL A 223 7.93 -18.47 10.49
N PRO A 224 8.80 -18.39 11.51
CA PRO A 224 9.00 -19.50 12.43
C PRO A 224 7.78 -19.68 13.34
N TRP A 225 7.48 -20.94 13.68
CA TRP A 225 6.49 -21.26 14.70
C TRP A 225 7.09 -21.26 16.10
N GLY A 226 6.27 -21.00 17.11
CA GLY A 226 6.65 -21.30 18.49
C GLY A 226 6.70 -22.82 18.76
N ILE A 227 7.47 -23.27 19.76
CA ILE A 227 7.61 -24.70 20.11
C ILE A 227 6.24 -25.39 20.35
N GLN A 228 5.31 -24.71 21.03
CA GLN A 228 3.95 -25.25 21.28
C GLN A 228 3.02 -25.16 20.07
N GLU A 229 3.33 -24.30 19.10
CA GLU A 229 2.58 -24.15 17.87
C GLU A 229 3.00 -25.21 16.85
N GLU A 230 4.30 -25.50 16.75
CA GLU A 230 4.86 -26.53 15.89
C GLU A 230 4.21 -27.90 16.13
N GLN A 231 4.14 -28.36 17.39
CA GLN A 231 3.50 -29.64 17.71
C GLN A 231 2.02 -29.68 17.26
N ARG A 232 1.27 -28.60 17.47
CA ARG A 232 -0.15 -28.52 17.07
C ARG A 232 -0.31 -28.53 15.56
N ILE A 233 0.60 -27.87 14.83
CA ILE A 233 0.58 -27.83 13.37
C ILE A 233 0.92 -29.21 12.80
N GLU A 234 1.91 -29.92 13.36
CA GLU A 234 2.26 -31.28 12.95
C GLU A 234 1.09 -32.25 13.12
N GLU A 235 0.44 -32.22 14.30
CA GLU A 235 -0.76 -33.02 14.58
C GLU A 235 -1.90 -32.69 13.60
N ALA A 236 -2.13 -31.39 13.33
CA ALA A 236 -3.15 -30.95 12.39
C ALA A 236 -2.85 -31.36 10.93
N MET A 237 -1.58 -31.32 10.51
CA MET A 237 -1.15 -31.82 9.20
C MET A 237 -1.37 -33.33 9.06
N GLN A 238 -1.14 -34.10 10.13
CA GLN A 238 -1.37 -35.54 10.14
C GLN A 238 -2.85 -35.90 10.04
N ASP A 239 -3.72 -35.16 10.72
CA ASP A 239 -5.17 -35.31 10.62
C ASP A 239 -5.65 -35.04 9.18
N LEU A 240 -5.20 -33.94 8.59
CA LEU A 240 -5.53 -33.57 7.21
C LEU A 240 -4.98 -34.59 6.21
N CYS A 241 -3.78 -35.12 6.45
CA CYS A 241 -3.21 -36.22 5.66
C CYS A 241 -4.10 -37.48 5.72
N SER A 242 -4.58 -37.81 6.92
CA SER A 242 -5.45 -38.98 7.13
C SER A 242 -6.76 -38.81 6.37
N TYR A 243 -7.42 -37.66 6.51
CA TYR A 243 -8.62 -37.31 5.74
C TYR A 243 -8.42 -37.44 4.23
N LEU A 244 -7.35 -36.83 3.68
CA LEU A 244 -7.04 -36.92 2.25
C LEU A 244 -6.71 -38.35 1.80
N SER A 245 -6.23 -39.21 2.71
CA SER A 245 -5.93 -40.61 2.40
C SER A 245 -7.20 -41.42 2.12
N ASP A 246 -8.25 -41.14 2.90
CA ASP A 246 -9.53 -41.87 2.89
C ASP A 246 -10.45 -41.47 1.74
N LEU A 247 -10.14 -40.36 1.05
CA LEU A 247 -10.83 -39.96 -0.17
C LEU A 247 -10.75 -41.06 -1.25
N ASP A 248 -11.78 -41.17 -2.09
CA ASP A 248 -11.87 -42.17 -3.16
C ASP A 248 -10.62 -42.11 -4.09
N PRO A 249 -9.96 -43.25 -4.39
CA PRO A 249 -8.80 -43.29 -5.29
C PRO A 249 -9.05 -42.66 -6.68
N SER A 250 -10.28 -42.69 -7.19
CA SER A 250 -10.68 -42.06 -8.46
C SER A 250 -10.63 -40.53 -8.43
N LEU A 251 -10.55 -39.93 -7.24
CA LEU A 251 -10.29 -38.49 -7.07
C LEU A 251 -8.84 -38.13 -7.34
N SER A 252 -8.00 -39.12 -7.65
CA SER A 252 -6.60 -38.86 -7.93
C SER A 252 -6.35 -38.53 -9.40
N TYR A 253 -5.55 -37.50 -9.63
CA TYR A 253 -5.29 -36.94 -10.97
C TYR A 253 -3.78 -36.71 -11.21
N GLU A 254 -3.40 -36.76 -12.49
CA GLU A 254 -2.05 -36.40 -12.95
C GLU A 254 -1.86 -34.88 -13.01
N GLY A 255 -0.62 -34.44 -12.78
CA GLY A 255 -0.25 -33.05 -12.90
C GLY A 255 -0.24 -32.51 -14.32
N THR A 256 -0.52 -31.22 -14.48
CA THR A 256 -0.46 -30.50 -15.76
C THR A 256 0.97 -30.36 -16.32
N ASP A 257 1.98 -30.64 -15.50
CA ASP A 257 3.41 -30.54 -15.79
C ASP A 257 4.00 -31.81 -16.45
N LYS A 258 3.15 -32.78 -16.83
CA LYS A 258 3.53 -34.08 -17.45
C LYS A 258 4.46 -34.94 -16.58
N LYS A 259 4.64 -34.59 -15.31
CA LYS A 259 5.38 -35.38 -14.32
C LYS A 259 4.37 -36.17 -13.48
N VAL A 260 4.60 -37.46 -13.31
CA VAL A 260 3.57 -38.42 -12.86
C VAL A 260 3.57 -38.55 -11.34
N ALA A 261 2.80 -37.71 -10.65
CA ALA A 261 2.50 -37.85 -9.22
C ALA A 261 0.98 -38.04 -9.04
N TRP A 262 0.57 -38.99 -8.20
CA TRP A 262 -0.83 -39.09 -7.80
C TRP A 262 -1.14 -38.03 -6.74
N ARG A 263 -2.18 -37.24 -6.98
CA ARG A 263 -2.59 -36.13 -6.11
C ARG A 263 -3.98 -36.39 -5.54
N LYS A 264 -4.20 -36.08 -4.27
CA LYS A 264 -5.55 -35.95 -3.69
C LYS A 264 -5.63 -34.59 -3.02
N SER A 265 -6.67 -33.82 -3.32
CA SER A 265 -6.81 -32.46 -2.83
C SER A 265 -8.22 -32.13 -2.35
N CYS A 266 -8.30 -31.14 -1.48
CA CYS A 266 -9.52 -30.40 -1.19
C CYS A 266 -9.15 -28.92 -1.01
N TRP A 267 -10.13 -28.04 -1.10
CA TRP A 267 -9.91 -26.64 -0.76
C TRP A 267 -11.02 -26.07 0.12
N PHE A 268 -10.63 -25.08 0.92
CA PHE A 268 -11.47 -24.28 1.80
C PHE A 268 -11.35 -22.81 1.40
N ALA A 269 -12.29 -21.96 1.82
CA ALA A 269 -12.18 -20.52 1.61
C ALA A 269 -12.71 -19.73 2.80
N SER A 270 -12.30 -18.48 2.91
CA SER A 270 -12.85 -17.49 3.84
C SER A 270 -13.02 -16.14 3.12
N GLN A 271 -14.00 -15.35 3.57
CA GLN A 271 -14.25 -14.00 3.07
C GLN A 271 -13.09 -13.03 3.36
N GLY A 272 -12.21 -13.39 4.29
CA GLY A 272 -10.96 -12.69 4.55
C GLY A 272 -10.10 -13.38 5.59
N ILE A 273 -8.96 -12.77 5.94
CA ILE A 273 -8.09 -13.22 7.01
C ILE A 273 -8.85 -13.16 8.36
N GLY A 274 -8.73 -14.20 9.18
CA GLY A 274 -9.42 -14.28 10.47
C GLY A 274 -10.93 -14.57 10.39
N HIS A 275 -11.55 -14.49 9.21
CA HIS A 275 -12.94 -14.91 9.02
C HIS A 275 -13.09 -16.44 9.10
N PRO A 276 -14.25 -16.96 9.54
CA PRO A 276 -14.54 -18.38 9.46
C PRO A 276 -14.44 -18.94 8.04
N PHE A 277 -14.29 -20.27 7.93
CA PHE A 277 -14.46 -20.93 6.65
C PHE A 277 -15.89 -20.75 6.14
N LEU A 278 -16.04 -20.69 4.81
CA LEU A 278 -17.35 -20.81 4.18
C LEU A 278 -17.95 -22.18 4.50
N ASP A 279 -19.25 -22.20 4.81
CA ASP A 279 -19.97 -23.35 5.32
C ASP A 279 -21.15 -23.78 4.43
N SER A 280 -21.26 -23.18 3.23
CA SER A 280 -22.33 -23.49 2.28
C SER A 280 -21.79 -23.78 0.89
N GLU A 281 -22.41 -24.75 0.19
CA GLU A 281 -22.12 -25.03 -1.22
C GLU A 281 -22.33 -23.80 -2.11
N ALA A 282 -23.34 -22.99 -1.80
CA ALA A 282 -23.65 -21.77 -2.54
C ALA A 282 -22.51 -20.74 -2.46
N ASP A 283 -21.81 -20.65 -1.33
CA ASP A 283 -20.67 -19.75 -1.17
C ASP A 283 -19.38 -20.34 -1.74
N ILE A 284 -19.18 -21.65 -1.62
CA ILE A 284 -18.07 -22.36 -2.26
C ILE A 284 -18.14 -22.22 -3.79
N ALA A 285 -19.34 -22.32 -4.38
CA ALA A 285 -19.53 -22.16 -5.82
C ALA A 285 -19.16 -20.78 -6.37
N LYS A 286 -19.03 -19.76 -5.52
CA LYS A 286 -18.62 -18.40 -5.90
C LYS A 286 -17.11 -18.24 -6.09
N PHE A 287 -16.32 -19.12 -5.47
CA PHE A 287 -14.87 -18.94 -5.35
C PHE A 287 -14.04 -19.62 -6.46
N ASP A 288 -14.56 -20.64 -7.16
CA ASP A 288 -13.78 -21.38 -8.17
C ASP A 288 -14.62 -22.26 -9.12
N GLY A 289 -14.03 -22.62 -10.27
CA GLY A 289 -14.53 -23.63 -11.20
C GLY A 289 -14.24 -25.09 -10.80
N ASP A 290 -13.39 -25.33 -9.78
CA ASP A 290 -13.14 -26.65 -9.19
C ASP A 290 -14.06 -26.90 -7.98
N LEU A 291 -15.38 -26.80 -8.21
CA LEU A 291 -16.42 -26.98 -7.19
C LEU A 291 -16.30 -28.34 -6.47
N LYS A 292 -15.80 -29.37 -7.17
CA LYS A 292 -15.66 -30.72 -6.62
C LYS A 292 -14.68 -30.79 -5.45
N ASP A 293 -13.49 -30.19 -5.60
CA ASP A 293 -12.50 -30.11 -4.51
C ASP A 293 -13.01 -29.24 -3.35
N GLY A 294 -13.82 -28.21 -3.65
CA GLY A 294 -14.43 -27.31 -2.66
C GLY A 294 -15.52 -27.99 -1.84
N LEU A 295 -16.37 -28.78 -2.48
CA LEU A 295 -17.36 -29.63 -1.81
C LEU A 295 -16.70 -30.70 -0.94
N THR A 296 -15.56 -31.23 -1.39
CA THR A 296 -14.74 -32.16 -0.59
C THR A 296 -14.22 -31.45 0.66
N GLY A 297 -13.74 -30.20 0.55
CA GLY A 297 -13.33 -29.39 1.70
C GLY A 297 -14.49 -29.10 2.65
N LEU A 298 -15.67 -28.73 2.12
CA LEU A 298 -16.87 -28.51 2.93
C LEU A 298 -17.28 -29.77 3.72
N GLN A 299 -17.20 -30.95 3.09
CA GLN A 299 -17.42 -32.23 3.76
C GLN A 299 -16.37 -32.49 4.86
N ALA A 300 -15.11 -32.15 4.62
CA ALA A 300 -14.05 -32.25 5.62
C ALA A 300 -14.38 -31.41 6.88
N LEU A 301 -15.01 -30.24 6.70
CA LEU A 301 -15.47 -29.40 7.80
C LEU A 301 -16.65 -30.00 8.57
N HIS A 302 -17.31 -31.07 8.14
CA HIS A 302 -18.35 -31.73 8.95
C HIS A 302 -17.76 -32.65 10.03
N ASP A 303 -16.57 -33.20 9.81
CA ASP A 303 -15.83 -33.97 10.81
C ASP A 303 -15.17 -33.03 11.83
N SER A 304 -15.43 -33.23 13.13
CA SER A 304 -14.98 -32.31 14.18
C SER A 304 -13.46 -32.27 14.32
N ARG A 305 -12.79 -33.42 14.13
CA ARG A 305 -11.33 -33.53 14.20
C ARG A 305 -10.68 -32.78 13.03
N THR A 306 -11.10 -33.08 11.81
CA THR A 306 -10.59 -32.44 10.59
C THR A 306 -10.89 -30.94 10.58
N ARG A 307 -12.08 -30.51 11.04
CA ARG A 307 -12.44 -29.09 11.20
C ARG A 307 -11.49 -28.36 12.15
N ASN A 308 -11.24 -28.92 13.34
CA ASN A 308 -10.35 -28.29 14.33
C ASN A 308 -8.92 -28.17 13.79
N SER A 309 -8.42 -29.22 13.14
CA SER A 309 -7.10 -29.24 12.51
C SER A 309 -7.01 -28.25 11.34
N ALA A 310 -8.04 -28.16 10.49
CA ALA A 310 -8.13 -27.16 9.43
C ALA A 310 -8.11 -25.72 9.98
N HIS A 311 -8.81 -25.44 11.09
CA HIS A 311 -8.76 -24.13 11.76
C HIS A 311 -7.40 -23.82 12.39
N CYS A 312 -6.71 -24.82 12.95
CA CYS A 312 -5.36 -24.66 13.47
C CYS A 312 -4.39 -24.22 12.35
N LEU A 313 -4.42 -24.94 11.21
CA LEU A 313 -3.61 -24.62 10.04
C LEU A 313 -3.97 -23.26 9.44
N LYS A 314 -5.27 -22.94 9.37
CA LYS A 314 -5.76 -21.63 8.95
C LYS A 314 -5.17 -20.50 9.80
N SER A 315 -5.19 -20.66 11.13
CA SER A 315 -4.68 -19.64 12.05
C SER A 315 -3.20 -19.35 11.82
N ALA A 316 -2.39 -20.39 11.60
CA ALA A 316 -0.95 -20.24 11.32
C ALA A 316 -0.69 -19.57 9.96
N LEU A 317 -1.47 -19.93 8.93
CA LEU A 317 -1.39 -19.33 7.60
C LEU A 317 -1.82 -17.85 7.62
N ASP A 318 -2.93 -17.53 8.29
CA ASP A 318 -3.46 -16.18 8.43
C ASP A 318 -2.49 -15.25 9.16
N SER A 319 -1.90 -15.73 10.27
CA SER A 319 -0.91 -14.96 11.04
C SER A 319 0.29 -14.59 10.18
N ALA A 320 0.82 -15.54 9.40
CA ALA A 320 1.93 -15.31 8.51
C ALA A 320 1.56 -14.38 7.33
N LEU A 321 0.34 -14.49 6.80
CA LEU A 321 -0.20 -13.59 5.77
C LEU A 321 -0.29 -12.15 6.26
N VAL A 322 -0.79 -11.89 7.47
CA VAL A 322 -0.85 -10.54 8.06
C VAL A 322 0.56 -9.98 8.23
N THR A 323 1.44 -10.74 8.90
CA THR A 323 2.82 -10.33 9.19
C THR A 323 3.56 -9.95 7.93
N THR A 324 3.45 -10.78 6.89
CA THR A 324 4.10 -10.55 5.60
C THR A 324 3.45 -9.41 4.84
N SER A 325 2.12 -9.30 4.83
CA SER A 325 1.39 -8.21 4.16
C SER A 325 1.83 -6.84 4.70
N MET A 326 1.95 -6.72 6.02
CA MET A 326 2.45 -5.50 6.65
C MET A 326 3.91 -5.23 6.30
N ALA A 327 4.77 -6.26 6.33
CA ALA A 327 6.20 -6.11 6.05
C ALA A 327 6.50 -5.72 4.59
N VAL A 328 5.70 -6.20 3.63
CA VAL A 328 5.85 -5.87 2.20
C VAL A 328 4.99 -4.66 1.77
N GLY A 329 4.35 -3.98 2.73
CA GLY A 329 3.67 -2.70 2.50
C GLY A 329 2.30 -2.80 1.83
N ILE A 330 1.63 -3.96 1.91
CA ILE A 330 0.25 -4.09 1.42
C ILE A 330 -0.68 -3.27 2.31
N ASP A 331 -1.47 -2.41 1.68
CA ASP A 331 -2.40 -1.52 2.37
C ASP A 331 -3.37 -2.30 3.29
N PRO A 332 -3.54 -1.89 4.57
CA PRO A 332 -4.41 -2.60 5.51
C PRO A 332 -5.88 -2.70 5.08
N ASP A 333 -6.43 -1.71 4.38
CA ASP A 333 -7.79 -1.76 3.84
C ASP A 333 -7.87 -2.78 2.70
N LEU A 334 -6.84 -2.86 1.85
CA LEU A 334 -6.74 -3.93 0.86
C LEU A 334 -6.68 -5.31 1.53
N VAL A 335 -5.91 -5.45 2.61
CA VAL A 335 -5.78 -6.72 3.35
C VAL A 335 -7.14 -7.20 3.88
N GLN A 336 -7.96 -6.29 4.41
CA GLN A 336 -9.27 -6.62 4.97
C GLN A 336 -10.30 -7.07 3.93
N ARG A 337 -10.16 -6.62 2.68
CA ARG A 337 -11.11 -6.93 1.61
C ARG A 337 -10.72 -8.17 0.82
N CYS A 338 -9.45 -8.58 0.88
CA CYS A 338 -8.97 -9.75 0.19
C CYS A 338 -9.56 -11.03 0.78
N THR A 339 -9.92 -11.96 -0.09
CA THR A 339 -10.39 -13.29 0.29
C THR A 339 -9.21 -14.26 0.41
N VAL A 340 -9.41 -15.39 1.09
CA VAL A 340 -8.35 -16.40 1.23
C VAL A 340 -8.88 -17.77 0.82
N ARG A 341 -8.15 -18.46 -0.07
CA ARG A 341 -8.43 -19.86 -0.45
C ARG A 341 -7.32 -20.76 0.07
N TYR A 342 -7.65 -21.81 0.79
CA TYR A 342 -6.71 -22.74 1.40
C TYR A 342 -6.80 -24.08 0.68
N ARG A 343 -5.76 -24.48 -0.05
CA ARG A 343 -5.74 -25.76 -0.77
C ARG A 343 -4.85 -26.76 -0.05
N ALA A 344 -5.43 -27.87 0.37
CA ALA A 344 -4.74 -28.99 0.95
C ALA A 344 -4.49 -30.05 -0.12
N ILE A 345 -3.26 -30.57 -0.19
CA ILE A 345 -2.88 -31.55 -1.21
C ILE A 345 -1.98 -32.60 -0.58
N LYS A 346 -2.29 -33.87 -0.87
CA LYS A 346 -1.47 -35.04 -0.59
C LYS A 346 -0.84 -35.52 -1.89
N TYR A 347 0.47 -35.75 -1.86
CA TYR A 347 1.27 -36.26 -2.97
C TYR A 347 1.72 -37.68 -2.68
N THR A 348 1.51 -38.57 -3.65
CA THR A 348 2.01 -39.95 -3.61
C THR A 348 2.89 -40.20 -4.84
N PRO A 349 4.15 -40.64 -4.67
CA PRO A 349 5.03 -40.95 -5.78
C PRO A 349 4.43 -42.01 -6.73
N HIS A 350 4.57 -41.81 -8.04
CA HIS A 350 4.24 -42.80 -9.08
C HIS A 350 5.38 -42.93 -10.08
N ALA A 351 5.53 -44.09 -10.70
CA ALA A 351 6.69 -44.45 -11.54
C ALA A 351 7.10 -43.35 -12.55
N GLY A 352 8.28 -42.76 -12.37
CA GLY A 352 8.82 -41.70 -13.23
C GLY A 352 9.51 -40.59 -12.44
N ALA A 353 10.29 -39.76 -13.12
CA ALA A 353 11.03 -38.60 -12.59
C ALA A 353 10.21 -37.72 -11.62
N PRO A 354 10.84 -36.93 -10.72
CA PRO A 354 10.15 -36.16 -9.69
C PRO A 354 8.95 -35.39 -10.26
N GLY A 355 7.75 -35.75 -9.79
CA GLY A 355 6.54 -34.95 -9.89
C GLY A 355 6.84 -33.54 -9.43
N GLY A 356 6.60 -32.56 -10.27
CA GLY A 356 6.58 -31.17 -9.84
C GLY A 356 5.15 -30.88 -9.43
N ILE A 357 4.97 -29.77 -8.73
CA ILE A 357 3.76 -28.99 -8.86
C ILE A 357 4.27 -27.72 -9.50
N GLY A 358 3.74 -27.25 -10.62
CA GLY A 358 3.76 -25.80 -10.79
C GLY A 358 2.74 -25.30 -9.77
N LEU A 359 3.14 -24.96 -8.54
CA LEU A 359 2.26 -24.15 -7.72
C LEU A 359 2.25 -22.79 -8.42
N HIS A 360 1.35 -22.67 -9.38
CA HIS A 360 1.24 -21.50 -10.22
C HIS A 360 0.98 -20.32 -9.29
N PRO A 361 1.60 -19.16 -9.55
CA PRO A 361 1.23 -17.96 -8.83
C PRO A 361 -0.18 -17.60 -9.35
N ASP A 362 -1.19 -17.94 -8.56
CA ASP A 362 -2.61 -18.05 -8.91
C ASP A 362 -3.32 -16.71 -8.74
N GLY A 363 -2.91 -15.67 -9.48
CA GLY A 363 -3.57 -14.36 -9.44
C GLY A 363 -3.58 -13.69 -8.05
N ASN A 364 -2.81 -14.22 -7.09
CA ASN A 364 -2.86 -13.89 -5.68
C ASN A 364 -1.78 -12.86 -5.31
N LEU A 365 -1.97 -12.14 -4.20
CA LEU A 365 -1.00 -11.19 -3.65
C LEU A 365 0.15 -11.93 -2.95
N LEU A 366 -0.18 -12.84 -2.05
CA LEU A 366 0.78 -13.64 -1.27
C LEU A 366 0.34 -15.09 -1.24
N SER A 367 1.33 -15.98 -1.14
CA SER A 367 1.11 -17.39 -0.82
C SER A 367 1.76 -17.71 0.53
N ALA A 368 1.01 -18.34 1.42
CA ALA A 368 1.52 -18.93 2.64
C ALA A 368 1.40 -20.46 2.54
N LEU A 369 2.47 -21.19 2.82
CA LEU A 369 2.53 -22.63 2.66
C LEU A 369 3.02 -23.30 3.94
N ILE A 370 2.35 -24.38 4.32
CA ILE A 370 2.79 -25.31 5.35
C ILE A 370 2.98 -26.68 4.70
N THR A 371 4.06 -27.38 5.05
CA THR A 371 4.33 -28.74 4.58
C THR A 371 4.82 -29.61 5.73
N ASN A 372 4.61 -30.92 5.63
CA ASN A 372 4.97 -31.90 6.66
C ASN A 372 6.44 -32.35 6.63
N GLY A 373 7.27 -31.77 5.76
CA GLY A 373 8.66 -32.15 5.63
C GLY A 373 9.39 -31.43 4.50
N PRO A 374 10.70 -31.64 4.34
CA PRO A 374 11.47 -31.05 3.27
C PRO A 374 10.97 -31.55 1.90
N GLY A 375 11.08 -30.73 0.87
CA GLY A 375 10.65 -31.13 -0.47
C GLY A 375 10.11 -30.02 -1.32
N LEU A 376 9.71 -28.88 -0.77
CA LEU A 376 9.44 -27.73 -1.62
C LEU A 376 10.76 -27.28 -2.26
N ARG A 377 10.74 -27.10 -3.58
CA ARG A 377 11.78 -26.43 -4.34
C ARG A 377 11.23 -25.13 -4.86
N VAL A 378 12.02 -24.07 -4.74
CA VAL A 378 11.73 -22.77 -5.33
C VAL A 378 12.77 -22.53 -6.41
N TYR A 379 12.36 -22.10 -7.60
CA TYR A 379 13.28 -21.79 -8.68
C TYR A 379 13.07 -20.39 -9.24
N ASP A 380 14.17 -19.75 -9.61
CA ASP A 380 14.20 -18.42 -10.23
C ASP A 380 14.23 -18.51 -11.75
N LEU A 381 13.96 -17.38 -12.41
CA LEU A 381 14.03 -17.24 -13.86
C LEU A 381 15.43 -17.50 -14.42
N ASP A 382 16.47 -17.39 -13.61
CA ASP A 382 17.86 -17.70 -13.99
C ASP A 382 18.21 -19.20 -13.87
N GLY A 383 17.27 -20.03 -13.41
CA GLY A 383 17.45 -21.47 -13.22
C GLY A 383 18.00 -21.89 -11.86
N THR A 384 18.24 -20.94 -10.93
CA THR A 384 18.67 -21.25 -9.55
C THR A 384 17.56 -21.98 -8.80
N VAL A 385 17.89 -23.07 -8.12
CA VAL A 385 16.96 -23.87 -7.29
C VAL A 385 17.32 -23.74 -5.80
N ARG A 386 16.32 -23.45 -4.98
CA ARG A 386 16.39 -23.36 -3.51
C ARG A 386 15.42 -24.32 -2.85
N PHE A 387 15.67 -24.65 -1.58
CA PHE A 387 14.83 -25.51 -0.76
C PHE A 387 14.48 -24.77 0.53
N PRO A 388 13.28 -24.20 0.66
CA PRO A 388 12.88 -23.58 1.90
C PRO A 388 12.86 -24.56 3.07
N GLY A 389 13.03 -24.01 4.27
CA GLY A 389 12.81 -24.74 5.52
C GLY A 389 11.35 -25.18 5.66
N HIS A 390 11.10 -26.15 6.54
CA HIS A 390 9.78 -26.79 6.74
C HIS A 390 9.25 -26.69 8.19
N HIS A 391 9.97 -25.99 9.08
CA HIS A 391 9.58 -25.73 10.48
C HIS A 391 9.08 -24.29 10.64
N GLY A 392 8.01 -23.96 9.92
CA GLY A 392 7.49 -22.60 9.83
C GLY A 392 6.55 -22.44 8.65
N THR A 393 5.87 -21.30 8.59
CA THR A 393 5.01 -20.94 7.46
C THR A 393 5.88 -20.31 6.36
N ILE A 394 5.96 -20.96 5.21
CA ILE A 394 6.75 -20.54 4.07
C ILE A 394 5.96 -19.47 3.30
N MET A 395 6.47 -18.25 3.30
CA MET A 395 5.88 -17.09 2.64
C MET A 395 6.54 -16.86 1.30
N MET A 396 5.71 -16.74 0.26
CA MET A 396 6.14 -16.55 -1.13
C MET A 396 5.36 -15.40 -1.77
N GLY A 397 6.01 -14.69 -2.69
CA GLY A 397 5.35 -13.69 -3.51
C GLY A 397 4.28 -14.32 -4.39
N GLY A 398 3.04 -13.85 -4.30
CA GLY A 398 1.98 -14.23 -5.22
C GLY A 398 2.17 -13.56 -6.58
N SER A 399 1.42 -13.99 -7.60
CA SER A 399 1.64 -13.46 -8.96
C SER A 399 1.41 -11.97 -9.05
N THR A 400 0.43 -11.50 -8.30
CA THR A 400 -0.01 -10.13 -8.40
C THR A 400 0.98 -9.22 -7.70
N LEU A 401 1.55 -9.62 -6.56
CA LEU A 401 2.54 -8.81 -5.86
C LEU A 401 3.80 -8.57 -6.71
N TYR A 402 4.36 -9.61 -7.34
CA TYR A 402 5.52 -9.43 -8.23
C TYR A 402 5.17 -8.63 -9.48
N ARG A 403 4.02 -8.91 -10.12
CA ARG A 403 3.61 -8.21 -11.35
C ARG A 403 3.31 -6.75 -11.06
N TRP A 404 2.76 -6.42 -9.91
CA TRP A 404 2.27 -5.08 -9.63
C TRP A 404 3.33 -4.14 -9.08
N ALA A 405 4.10 -4.58 -8.07
CA ALA A 405 5.03 -3.69 -7.40
C ALA A 405 6.21 -3.31 -8.29
N ASN A 406 6.57 -4.16 -9.28
CA ASN A 406 7.81 -4.04 -10.06
C ASN A 406 9.10 -4.04 -9.22
N GLU A 407 8.97 -4.21 -7.89
CA GLU A 407 10.03 -4.23 -6.88
C GLU A 407 10.33 -5.65 -6.37
N PHE A 408 9.37 -6.58 -6.49
CA PHE A 408 9.52 -7.97 -6.06
C PHE A 408 9.76 -8.88 -7.26
N ILE A 409 10.67 -9.84 -7.11
CA ILE A 409 11.03 -10.79 -8.17
C ILE A 409 10.08 -12.00 -8.11
N PRO A 410 9.60 -12.51 -9.27
CA PRO A 410 8.74 -13.69 -9.28
C PRO A 410 9.48 -14.93 -8.78
N THR A 411 8.85 -15.66 -7.86
CA THR A 411 9.26 -16.98 -7.40
C THR A 411 8.38 -18.06 -7.98
N PHE A 412 8.99 -19.10 -8.55
CA PHE A 412 8.29 -20.30 -8.96
C PHE A 412 8.61 -21.44 -8.00
N HIS A 413 7.69 -22.38 -7.84
CA HIS A 413 7.89 -23.45 -6.87
C HIS A 413 7.24 -24.74 -7.29
N ASP A 414 7.86 -25.84 -6.87
CA ASP A 414 7.38 -27.20 -7.03
C ASP A 414 7.66 -28.05 -5.78
N VAL A 415 7.00 -29.20 -5.64
CA VAL A 415 7.27 -30.13 -4.55
C VAL A 415 7.98 -31.35 -5.12
N ASP A 416 9.20 -31.59 -4.67
CA ASP A 416 9.99 -32.76 -4.97
C ASP A 416 9.39 -34.00 -4.32
N ILE A 417 8.98 -34.96 -5.14
CA ILE A 417 8.44 -36.27 -4.71
C ILE A 417 9.36 -37.43 -5.10
N SER A 418 10.66 -37.19 -5.30
CA SER A 418 11.63 -38.23 -5.69
C SER A 418 11.90 -39.31 -4.62
N GLY A 419 11.52 -39.08 -3.36
CA GLY A 419 11.58 -40.07 -2.28
C GLY A 419 10.29 -40.89 -2.15
N ASN A 420 10.35 -42.04 -1.46
CA ASN A 420 9.17 -42.87 -1.13
C ASN A 420 8.23 -42.25 -0.07
N GLU A 421 8.44 -40.98 0.27
CA GLU A 421 7.74 -40.29 1.34
C GLU A 421 6.42 -39.68 0.85
N VAL A 422 5.37 -39.84 1.64
CA VAL A 422 4.10 -39.14 1.43
C VAL A 422 4.29 -37.69 1.85
N LYS A 423 4.02 -36.76 0.93
CA LYS A 423 4.09 -35.32 1.21
C LYS A 423 2.69 -34.74 1.30
N VAL A 424 2.50 -33.84 2.25
CA VAL A 424 1.27 -33.08 2.40
C VAL A 424 1.62 -31.61 2.52
N SER A 425 0.84 -30.79 1.83
CA SER A 425 0.93 -29.34 1.93
C SER A 425 -0.44 -28.72 2.06
N ILE A 426 -0.52 -27.61 2.77
CA ILE A 426 -1.65 -26.68 2.71
C ILE A 426 -1.14 -25.30 2.30
N VAL A 427 -1.78 -24.70 1.30
CA VAL A 427 -1.40 -23.39 0.73
C VAL A 427 -2.56 -22.42 0.86
N ALA A 428 -2.35 -21.30 1.52
CA ALA A 428 -3.25 -20.16 1.49
C ALA A 428 -2.89 -19.24 0.31
N PHE A 429 -3.87 -19.00 -0.56
CA PHE A 429 -3.82 -18.03 -1.64
C PHE A 429 -4.58 -16.78 -1.22
N PHE A 430 -3.86 -15.67 -1.08
CA PHE A 430 -4.45 -14.39 -0.69
C PHE A 430 -4.92 -13.60 -1.92
N ASN A 431 -6.23 -13.58 -2.14
CA ASN A 431 -6.86 -13.17 -3.39
C ASN A 431 -7.65 -11.87 -3.24
N PHE A 432 -7.94 -11.19 -4.35
CA PHE A 432 -8.80 -10.01 -4.34
C PHE A 432 -10.27 -10.32 -3.94
N PRO A 433 -11.06 -9.30 -3.58
CA PRO A 433 -12.38 -9.45 -2.95
C PRO A 433 -13.46 -10.15 -3.79
N ASP A 434 -13.34 -10.14 -5.12
CA ASP A 434 -14.36 -10.69 -6.04
C ASP A 434 -13.72 -10.95 -7.42
N MET A 435 -13.85 -12.18 -7.91
CA MET A 435 -13.43 -12.60 -9.25
C MET A 435 -14.63 -12.93 -10.16
N GLU A 436 -15.86 -12.84 -9.67
CA GLU A 436 -17.11 -13.26 -10.36
C GLU A 436 -17.53 -12.30 -11.49
N THR A 437 -17.07 -11.06 -11.43
CA THR A 437 -17.64 -9.95 -12.20
C THR A 437 -16.71 -9.35 -13.24
N ILE A 438 -15.61 -10.05 -13.50
CA ILE A 438 -14.75 -9.76 -14.63
C ILE A 438 -15.54 -10.07 -15.93
N PRO A 439 -15.67 -9.11 -16.86
CA PRO A 439 -16.48 -9.31 -18.05
C PRO A 439 -15.99 -10.52 -18.86
N ARG A 440 -16.79 -11.59 -18.91
CA ARG A 440 -16.57 -12.75 -19.83
C ARG A 440 -16.55 -12.32 -21.30
N ASN A 441 -17.09 -11.14 -21.58
CA ASN A 441 -17.34 -10.61 -22.90
C ASN A 441 -16.08 -10.04 -23.58
N LEU A 442 -14.90 -10.06 -22.93
CA LEU A 442 -13.65 -9.60 -23.54
C LEU A 442 -13.12 -10.56 -24.63
N ARG A 443 -13.70 -11.77 -24.84
CA ARG A 443 -13.87 -12.50 -26.13
C ARG A 443 -14.57 -13.88 -25.98
N ALA A 444 -15.27 -14.28 -27.06
CA ALA A 444 -15.94 -15.56 -27.41
C ALA A 444 -16.90 -16.24 -26.40
N GLU A 445 -18.14 -16.48 -26.84
CA GLU A 445 -19.14 -17.23 -26.06
C GLU A 445 -18.74 -18.70 -25.89
N GLY A 446 -18.60 -19.13 -24.63
CA GLY A 446 -18.42 -20.55 -24.26
C GLY A 446 -17.36 -20.80 -23.19
N ASP A 447 -16.43 -19.86 -22.98
CA ASP A 447 -15.32 -20.05 -22.06
C ASP A 447 -15.63 -19.52 -20.65
N ASN A 448 -15.20 -20.26 -19.63
CA ASN A 448 -15.33 -19.89 -18.23
C ASN A 448 -14.13 -19.04 -17.77
N PHE A 449 -14.36 -18.11 -16.84
CA PHE A 449 -13.39 -17.14 -16.33
C PHE A 449 -12.01 -17.73 -15.97
N PHE A 450 -11.95 -18.97 -15.46
CA PHE A 450 -10.69 -19.65 -15.13
C PHE A 450 -9.97 -20.29 -16.34
N HIS A 451 -10.67 -20.61 -17.44
CA HIS A 451 -10.03 -20.97 -18.71
C HIS A 451 -9.29 -19.76 -19.29
N ASP A 452 -9.86 -18.57 -19.16
CA ASP A 452 -9.22 -17.32 -19.56
C ASP A 452 -7.96 -17.06 -18.74
N ILE A 453 -7.97 -17.34 -17.43
CA ILE A 453 -6.77 -17.24 -16.58
C ILE A 453 -5.60 -18.09 -17.11
N ARG A 454 -5.81 -19.22 -17.80
CA ARG A 454 -4.71 -19.99 -18.44
C ARG A 454 -4.06 -19.28 -19.63
N ARG A 455 -4.81 -18.47 -20.39
CA ARG A 455 -4.29 -17.64 -21.49
C ARG A 455 -3.75 -16.28 -21.00
N ILE A 456 -4.41 -15.69 -20.00
CA ILE A 456 -4.02 -14.49 -19.23
C ILE A 456 -2.73 -14.74 -18.40
N LYS A 457 -2.46 -16.01 -18.03
CA LYS A 457 -1.26 -16.44 -17.27
C LYS A 457 0.05 -16.17 -18.00
N GLU A 458 0.06 -16.16 -19.34
CA GLU A 458 1.29 -16.10 -20.14
C GLU A 458 1.70 -14.68 -20.61
N ASP A 459 0.80 -13.70 -20.78
CA ASP A 459 1.12 -12.43 -21.48
C ASP A 459 0.68 -11.09 -20.81
N ASP A 460 0.20 -11.06 -19.56
CA ASP A 460 -0.48 -9.85 -19.03
C ASP A 460 0.37 -8.83 -18.25
N LYS A 461 1.53 -8.49 -18.81
CA LYS A 461 2.10 -7.14 -18.76
C LYS A 461 2.40 -6.78 -20.21
N LEU A 462 2.04 -5.56 -20.64
CA LEU A 462 2.74 -5.03 -21.81
C LEU A 462 4.24 -5.10 -21.51
N PRO A 463 5.13 -5.37 -22.49
CA PRO A 463 6.57 -5.39 -22.27
C PRO A 463 7.12 -4.14 -21.57
N SER A 464 6.34 -3.05 -21.54
CA SER A 464 6.55 -1.78 -20.84
C SER A 464 6.23 -1.78 -19.33
N GLY A 465 5.63 -2.83 -18.76
CA GLY A 465 5.32 -2.92 -17.33
C GLY A 465 3.97 -2.33 -16.89
N GLU A 466 3.12 -1.90 -17.82
CA GLU A 466 1.78 -1.39 -17.52
C GLU A 466 0.79 -2.52 -17.18
N LEU A 467 -0.12 -2.25 -16.23
CA LEU A 467 -1.19 -3.17 -15.83
C LEU A 467 -2.12 -3.45 -17.03
N SER A 468 -2.48 -4.72 -17.26
CA SER A 468 -3.43 -5.06 -18.34
C SER A 468 -4.78 -4.34 -18.17
N ALA A 469 -5.53 -4.18 -19.27
CA ALA A 469 -6.84 -3.50 -19.25
C ALA A 469 -7.82 -4.14 -18.25
N LEU A 470 -7.67 -5.44 -17.97
CA LEU A 470 -8.48 -6.15 -17.00
C LEU A 470 -8.21 -5.70 -15.55
N TRP A 471 -6.94 -5.47 -15.20
CA TRP A 471 -6.55 -5.03 -13.87
C TRP A 471 -7.08 -3.63 -13.54
N HIS A 472 -7.08 -2.72 -14.52
CA HIS A 472 -7.71 -1.40 -14.37
C HIS A 472 -9.20 -1.49 -14.04
N VAL A 473 -9.92 -2.47 -14.61
CA VAL A 473 -11.33 -2.71 -14.30
C VAL A 473 -11.50 -3.20 -12.85
N ILE A 474 -10.69 -4.16 -12.41
CA ILE A 474 -10.73 -4.69 -11.04
C ILE A 474 -10.44 -3.59 -10.01
N ILE A 475 -9.38 -2.82 -10.24
CA ILE A 475 -8.95 -1.72 -9.35
C ILE A 475 -10.03 -0.66 -9.24
N LYS A 476 -10.53 -0.18 -10.38
CA LYS A 476 -11.58 0.84 -10.42
C LYS A 476 -12.86 0.35 -9.77
N LYS A 477 -13.27 -0.89 -10.05
CA LYS A 477 -14.51 -1.48 -9.53
C LYS A 477 -14.45 -1.61 -8.01
N HIS A 478 -13.38 -2.17 -7.50
CA HIS A 478 -13.24 -2.42 -6.08
C HIS A 478 -12.70 -1.20 -5.33
N GLN A 479 -12.36 -0.09 -5.99
CA GLN A 479 -11.71 1.05 -5.33
C GLN A 479 -10.49 0.57 -4.53
N LEU A 480 -9.66 -0.25 -5.17
CA LEU A 480 -8.45 -0.77 -4.54
C LEU A 480 -7.47 0.39 -4.42
N SER A 481 -7.05 0.69 -3.20
CA SER A 481 -5.89 1.54 -2.95
C SER A 481 -4.67 0.64 -3.05
N LEU A 482 -3.98 0.77 -4.18
CA LEU A 482 -2.76 0.01 -4.41
C LEU A 482 -1.67 0.56 -3.49
N PRO A 483 -0.71 -0.28 -3.04
CA PRO A 483 0.47 0.27 -2.40
C PRO A 483 1.07 1.32 -3.34
N PRO A 484 1.35 2.54 -2.85
CA PRO A 484 2.00 3.55 -3.66
C PRO A 484 3.33 2.98 -4.19
N LYS A 485 3.84 3.50 -5.32
CA LYS A 485 5.20 3.19 -5.85
C LYS A 485 6.34 3.65 -4.90
N SER A 486 6.10 3.60 -3.60
CA SER A 486 6.91 4.17 -2.55
C SER A 486 6.80 3.31 -1.29
N PHE A 487 7.29 2.08 -1.37
CA PHE A 487 8.28 1.67 -0.39
C PHE A 487 9.61 1.84 -1.10
N SER A 488 10.05 3.09 -1.19
CA SER A 488 11.43 3.39 -1.51
C SER A 488 12.25 2.42 -0.67
N ALA A 489 12.98 1.55 -1.37
CA ALA A 489 14.12 0.89 -0.76
C ALA A 489 14.79 1.95 0.14
N MET A 490 15.30 1.52 1.29
CA MET A 490 16.61 2.06 1.64
C MET A 490 17.52 1.66 0.49
N SER A 491 17.41 2.41 -0.61
CA SER A 491 18.30 2.37 -1.71
C SER A 491 19.61 2.70 -1.03
N GLN A 492 20.58 1.81 -1.19
CA GLN A 492 21.96 2.28 -1.27
C GLN A 492 21.92 3.64 -1.98
N PRO A 493 22.45 4.72 -1.37
CA PRO A 493 22.26 6.07 -1.86
C PRO A 493 22.41 6.05 -3.38
N THR A 494 21.31 6.35 -4.10
CA THR A 494 21.27 6.21 -5.56
C THR A 494 22.22 7.23 -6.11
N LYS A 495 23.44 6.77 -6.39
CA LYS A 495 24.51 7.62 -6.87
C LYS A 495 24.09 8.17 -8.22
N ILE A 496 23.89 9.48 -8.27
CA ILE A 496 23.65 10.21 -9.51
C ILE A 496 24.86 9.94 -10.42
N LYS A 497 24.60 9.60 -11.69
CA LYS A 497 25.62 9.30 -12.71
C LYS A 497 25.65 10.35 -13.82
N ALA A 498 24.53 11.01 -14.07
CA ALA A 498 24.43 12.01 -15.12
C ALA A 498 23.51 13.18 -14.77
N VAL A 499 23.77 14.30 -15.43
CA VAL A 499 22.93 15.50 -15.41
C VAL A 499 22.45 15.79 -16.82
N PHE A 500 21.13 15.86 -16.98
CA PHE A 500 20.49 16.30 -18.20
C PHE A 500 20.16 17.78 -18.05
N PHE A 501 20.48 18.57 -19.07
CA PHE A 501 20.17 19.98 -19.13
C PHE A 501 19.11 20.22 -20.20
N ASP A 502 18.03 20.89 -19.84
CA ASP A 502 17.38 21.76 -20.82
C ASP A 502 18.37 22.85 -21.26
N PHE A 503 18.20 23.42 -22.46
CA PHE A 503 19.23 24.22 -23.10
C PHE A 503 18.89 25.70 -23.29
N MET A 504 17.99 26.02 -24.23
CA MET A 504 17.65 27.41 -24.53
C MET A 504 16.81 28.02 -23.41
N GLY A 505 17.26 29.13 -22.82
CA GLY A 505 16.67 29.69 -21.60
C GLY A 505 17.40 29.19 -20.36
N THR A 506 17.44 27.88 -20.16
CA THR A 506 18.10 27.26 -18.99
C THR A 506 19.61 27.56 -18.94
N CYS A 507 20.33 27.24 -20.01
CA CYS A 507 21.78 27.41 -20.12
C CYS A 507 22.19 28.66 -20.89
N LEU A 508 21.30 29.19 -21.74
CA LEU A 508 21.62 30.21 -22.73
C LEU A 508 20.74 31.45 -22.61
N ASP A 509 21.37 32.62 -22.71
CA ASP A 509 20.71 33.93 -22.77
C ASP A 509 20.26 34.22 -24.21
N TRP A 510 19.12 33.62 -24.57
CA TRP A 510 18.48 33.86 -25.86
C TRP A 510 18.06 35.33 -26.02
N HIS A 511 17.69 36.00 -24.93
CA HIS A 511 17.14 37.35 -24.93
C HIS A 511 18.15 38.38 -25.44
N SER A 512 19.38 38.37 -24.91
CA SER A 512 20.44 39.28 -25.35
C SER A 512 20.70 39.18 -26.85
N SER A 513 20.68 37.97 -27.40
CA SER A 513 20.98 37.69 -28.81
C SER A 513 19.87 38.22 -29.71
N VAL A 514 18.61 37.96 -29.34
CA VAL A 514 17.44 38.43 -30.08
C VAL A 514 17.36 39.96 -30.03
N VAL A 515 17.55 40.57 -28.85
CA VAL A 515 17.51 42.03 -28.70
C VAL A 515 18.60 42.73 -29.50
N GLN A 516 19.81 42.16 -29.57
CA GLN A 516 20.90 42.71 -30.38
C GLN A 516 20.64 42.61 -31.89
N ALA A 517 19.88 41.60 -32.33
CA ALA A 517 19.55 41.39 -33.73
C ALA A 517 18.31 42.18 -34.19
N LEU A 518 17.49 42.71 -33.28
CA LEU A 518 16.34 43.52 -33.63
C LEU A 518 16.74 44.82 -34.33
N PRO A 519 15.91 45.33 -35.27
CA PRO A 519 16.21 46.58 -35.97
C PRO A 519 16.51 47.74 -35.00
N PRO A 520 17.56 48.54 -35.24
CA PRO A 520 17.93 49.67 -34.36
C PRO A 520 16.84 50.75 -34.21
N ALA A 521 15.84 50.75 -35.10
CA ALA A 521 14.67 51.62 -35.04
C ALA A 521 13.76 51.30 -33.84
N ILE A 522 13.85 50.10 -33.26
CA ILE A 522 13.08 49.70 -32.09
C ILE A 522 13.86 50.13 -30.82
N PRO A 523 13.29 50.98 -29.96
CA PRO A 523 13.95 51.38 -28.71
C PRO A 523 14.27 50.16 -27.83
N LYS A 524 15.42 50.17 -27.14
CA LYS A 524 15.88 49.01 -26.33
C LYS A 524 14.83 48.47 -25.34
N ALA A 525 14.09 49.36 -24.67
CA ALA A 525 13.06 48.97 -23.72
C ALA A 525 11.89 48.24 -24.40
N GLU A 526 11.57 48.60 -25.63
CA GLU A 526 10.52 47.96 -26.43
C GLU A 526 11.03 46.69 -27.11
N ALA A 527 12.29 46.68 -27.55
CA ALA A 527 12.96 45.50 -28.10
C ALA A 527 12.95 44.32 -27.10
N SER A 528 13.19 44.60 -25.82
CA SER A 528 13.09 43.60 -24.75
C SER A 528 11.69 43.03 -24.61
N LYS A 529 10.66 43.88 -24.57
CA LYS A 529 9.25 43.44 -24.46
C LYS A 529 8.82 42.65 -25.69
N PHE A 530 9.23 43.10 -26.88
CA PHE A 530 8.98 42.41 -28.14
C PHE A 530 9.59 41.00 -28.13
N ALA A 531 10.85 40.85 -27.70
CA ALA A 531 11.52 39.56 -27.64
C ALA A 531 10.84 38.59 -26.66
N LEU A 532 10.45 39.06 -25.47
CA LEU A 532 9.71 38.26 -24.48
C LEU A 532 8.34 37.81 -25.00
N GLU A 533 7.58 38.72 -25.60
CA GLU A 533 6.26 38.37 -26.16
C GLU A 533 6.40 37.39 -27.33
N TRP A 534 7.43 37.54 -28.16
CA TRP A 534 7.71 36.60 -29.24
C TRP A 534 8.01 35.19 -28.70
N ARG A 535 8.88 35.10 -27.67
CA ARG A 535 9.19 33.84 -26.98
C ARG A 535 7.95 33.21 -26.35
N ARG A 536 7.11 34.03 -25.70
CA ARG A 536 5.86 33.58 -25.08
C ARG A 536 4.90 33.00 -26.11
N ARG A 537 4.69 33.68 -27.24
CA ARG A 537 3.82 33.18 -28.33
C ARG A 537 4.38 31.94 -29.02
N TYR A 538 5.70 31.77 -29.06
CA TYR A 538 6.32 30.53 -29.52
C TYR A 538 5.90 29.32 -28.66
N PHE A 539 5.90 29.45 -27.32
CA PHE A 539 5.43 28.39 -26.44
C PHE A 539 3.92 28.13 -26.59
N ILE A 540 3.11 29.17 -26.73
CA ILE A 540 1.66 29.04 -26.99
C ILE A 540 1.42 28.27 -28.29
N ALA A 541 2.06 28.67 -29.39
CA ALA A 541 1.91 28.01 -30.69
C ALA A 541 2.29 26.53 -30.64
N ASN A 542 3.36 26.16 -29.92
CA ASN A 542 3.73 24.76 -29.76
C ASN A 542 2.73 23.97 -28.90
N SER A 543 2.19 24.59 -27.85
CA SER A 543 1.18 23.98 -26.99
C SER A 543 -0.12 23.71 -27.76
N GLU A 544 -0.53 24.64 -28.63
CA GLU A 544 -1.67 24.48 -29.52
C GLU A 544 -1.48 23.36 -30.54
N ARG A 545 -0.29 23.25 -31.14
CA ARG A 545 0.04 22.16 -32.07
C ARG A 545 -0.01 20.80 -31.37
N LEU A 546 0.54 20.72 -30.16
CA LEU A 546 0.49 19.51 -29.35
C LEU A 546 -0.96 19.11 -29.02
N ALA A 547 -1.79 20.08 -28.63
CA ALA A 547 -3.21 19.85 -28.37
C ALA A 547 -3.97 19.35 -29.61
N GLN A 548 -3.52 19.73 -30.80
CA GLN A 548 -4.06 19.28 -32.09
C GLN A 548 -3.42 17.97 -32.60
N GLN A 549 -2.48 17.38 -31.86
CA GLN A 549 -1.73 16.18 -32.25
C GLN A 549 -1.02 16.32 -33.61
N LEU A 550 -0.53 17.52 -33.91
CA LEU A 550 0.26 17.77 -35.11
C LEU A 550 1.70 17.33 -34.88
N GLU A 551 2.32 16.82 -35.95
CA GLU A 551 3.75 16.53 -35.94
C GLU A 551 4.55 17.79 -35.57
N PRO A 552 5.68 17.63 -34.88
CA PRO A 552 6.49 18.77 -34.50
C PRO A 552 7.03 19.53 -35.71
N GLU A 553 7.02 20.85 -35.62
CA GLU A 553 7.51 21.76 -36.66
C GLU A 553 8.97 22.13 -36.41
N ASP A 554 9.68 22.49 -37.48
CA ASP A 554 10.98 23.12 -37.33
C ASP A 554 10.82 24.43 -36.53
N ILE A 555 11.73 24.65 -35.59
CA ILE A 555 11.69 25.83 -34.73
C ILE A 555 11.77 27.12 -35.53
N ASP A 556 12.54 27.14 -36.63
CA ASP A 556 12.69 28.33 -37.48
C ASP A 556 11.37 28.70 -38.16
N ASP A 557 10.64 27.70 -38.64
CA ASP A 557 9.33 27.89 -39.26
C ASP A 557 8.31 28.42 -38.26
N THR A 558 8.28 27.86 -37.05
CA THR A 558 7.43 28.36 -35.97
C THR A 558 7.81 29.79 -35.59
N LEU A 559 9.09 30.11 -35.45
CA LEU A 559 9.56 31.45 -35.11
C LEU A 559 9.19 32.48 -36.17
N ILE A 560 9.37 32.17 -37.47
CA ILE A 560 8.97 33.05 -38.59
C ILE A 560 7.47 33.33 -38.54
N ARG A 561 6.66 32.28 -38.41
CA ARG A 561 5.20 32.41 -38.37
C ARG A 561 4.73 33.23 -37.17
N VAL A 562 5.30 32.97 -35.99
CA VAL A 562 4.94 33.71 -34.77
C VAL A 562 5.42 35.16 -34.85
N LEU A 563 6.57 35.43 -35.48
CA LEU A 563 7.08 36.79 -35.67
C LEU A 563 6.06 37.65 -36.42
N ASP A 564 5.46 37.11 -37.48
CA ASP A 564 4.43 37.82 -38.25
C ASP A 564 3.23 38.19 -37.38
N ASN A 565 2.78 37.27 -36.52
CA ASN A 565 1.68 37.51 -35.58
C ASN A 565 2.04 38.59 -34.54
N VAL A 566 3.26 38.56 -33.98
CA VAL A 566 3.71 39.60 -33.03
C VAL A 566 3.74 40.97 -33.70
N LEU A 567 4.17 41.03 -34.95
CA LEU A 567 4.22 42.28 -35.72
C LEU A 567 2.85 42.88 -36.01
N GLU A 568 1.77 42.10 -36.00
CA GLU A 568 0.40 42.63 -36.10
C GLU A 568 0.03 43.58 -34.98
N ASP A 569 0.56 43.34 -33.77
CA ASP A 569 0.36 44.19 -32.59
C ASP A 569 1.36 45.36 -32.52
N SER A 570 2.27 45.47 -33.49
CA SER A 570 3.26 46.56 -33.58
C SER A 570 3.41 47.05 -35.02
N PRO A 571 2.33 47.55 -35.65
CA PRO A 571 2.31 47.93 -37.07
C PRO A 571 3.35 49.00 -37.43
N GLU A 572 3.71 49.88 -36.51
CA GLU A 572 4.74 50.91 -36.65
C GLU A 572 6.13 50.33 -36.97
N TYR A 573 6.41 49.10 -36.55
CA TYR A 573 7.71 48.45 -36.75
C TYR A 573 7.74 47.54 -37.97
N LYS A 574 6.60 47.16 -38.56
CA LYS A 574 6.50 46.21 -39.69
C LYS A 574 7.45 46.54 -40.85
N GLN A 575 7.60 47.82 -41.19
CA GLN A 575 8.47 48.26 -42.29
C GLN A 575 9.96 47.91 -42.09
N HIS A 576 10.39 47.69 -40.84
CA HIS A 576 11.77 47.35 -40.49
C HIS A 576 12.07 45.84 -40.55
N PHE A 577 11.07 44.98 -40.78
CA PHE A 577 11.21 43.52 -40.89
C PHE A 577 11.08 43.05 -42.33
N ASN A 578 11.97 43.52 -43.22
CA ASN A 578 12.09 42.95 -44.57
C ASN A 578 12.71 41.54 -44.53
N ALA A 579 12.70 40.82 -45.66
CA ALA A 579 13.18 39.43 -45.71
C ALA A 579 14.63 39.26 -45.18
N PRO A 580 15.61 40.10 -45.54
CA PRO A 580 16.96 40.04 -44.95
C PRO A 580 16.98 40.21 -43.43
N ASN A 581 16.24 41.19 -42.89
CA ASN A 581 16.21 41.45 -41.46
C ASN A 581 15.52 40.31 -40.68
N LYS A 582 14.44 39.75 -41.23
CA LYS A 582 13.81 38.54 -40.67
C LYS A 582 14.79 37.37 -40.65
N GLN A 583 15.50 37.12 -41.75
CA GLN A 583 16.48 36.03 -41.81
C GLN A 583 17.62 36.22 -40.79
N GLN A 584 18.14 37.44 -40.64
CA GLN A 584 19.15 37.75 -39.64
C GLN A 584 18.62 37.51 -38.22
N LEU A 585 17.37 37.88 -37.96
CA LEU A 585 16.73 37.69 -36.66
C LEU A 585 16.50 36.21 -36.33
N ILE A 586 16.08 35.40 -37.31
CA ILE A 586 15.99 33.93 -37.14
C ILE A 586 17.37 33.33 -36.88
N THR A 587 18.39 33.77 -37.63
CA THR A 587 19.77 33.33 -37.42
C THR A 587 20.28 33.64 -36.01
N ALA A 588 19.81 34.72 -35.39
CA ALA A 588 20.20 35.08 -34.02
C ALA A 588 19.76 34.03 -32.98
N TRP A 589 18.67 33.28 -33.24
CA TRP A 589 18.25 32.17 -32.37
C TRP A 589 19.26 31.02 -32.34
N HIS A 590 20.16 30.92 -33.32
CA HIS A 590 21.23 29.91 -33.37
C HIS A 590 22.53 30.38 -32.69
N SER A 591 22.59 31.61 -32.19
CA SER A 591 23.82 32.22 -31.67
C SER A 591 23.56 32.89 -30.33
N GLN A 592 23.63 32.11 -29.24
CA GLN A 592 23.26 32.58 -27.90
C GLN A 592 24.42 32.40 -26.91
N PRO A 593 24.83 33.44 -26.18
CA PRO A 593 25.83 33.29 -25.13
C PRO A 593 25.26 32.46 -23.98
N ALA A 594 26.13 31.70 -23.30
CA ALA A 594 25.75 31.06 -22.04
C ALA A 594 25.55 32.12 -20.95
N TRP A 595 24.69 31.83 -19.97
CA TRP A 595 24.69 32.61 -18.74
C TRP A 595 26.06 32.52 -18.04
N PRO A 596 26.55 33.59 -17.38
CA PRO A 596 27.93 33.67 -16.89
C PRO A 596 28.39 32.49 -16.02
N GLU A 597 27.49 31.91 -15.26
CA GLU A 597 27.74 30.83 -14.30
C GLU A 597 27.70 29.42 -14.92
N VAL A 598 27.04 29.24 -16.07
CA VAL A 598 26.75 27.93 -16.67
C VAL A 598 28.02 27.16 -17.03
N GLY A 599 29.01 27.83 -17.64
CA GLY A 599 30.25 27.19 -18.04
C GLY A 599 31.02 26.59 -16.86
N LYS A 600 31.09 27.34 -15.74
CA LYS A 600 31.73 26.88 -14.51
C LYS A 600 30.95 25.75 -13.85
N ALA A 601 29.62 25.84 -13.81
CA ALA A 601 28.77 24.80 -13.22
C ALA A 601 28.92 23.46 -13.98
N ILE A 602 28.87 23.49 -15.32
CA ILE A 602 29.09 22.30 -16.15
C ILE A 602 30.48 21.73 -15.95
N GLN A 603 31.52 22.58 -15.86
CA GLN A 603 32.88 22.13 -15.59
C GLN A 603 32.97 21.41 -14.24
N SER A 604 32.44 22.00 -13.16
CA SER A 604 32.46 21.38 -11.83
C SER A 604 31.68 20.07 -11.76
N ILE A 605 30.52 19.96 -12.42
CA ILE A 605 29.76 18.70 -12.49
C ILE A 605 30.60 17.59 -13.15
N ARG A 606 31.35 17.92 -14.21
CA ARG A 606 32.17 16.95 -14.93
C ARG A 606 33.47 16.60 -14.22
N GLU A 607 34.19 17.60 -13.72
CA GLU A 607 35.54 17.45 -13.19
C GLU A 607 35.53 17.13 -11.70
N ASP A 608 34.71 17.84 -10.91
CA ASP A 608 34.69 17.68 -9.45
C ASP A 608 33.78 16.52 -9.03
N LEU A 609 32.58 16.39 -9.64
CA LEU A 609 31.63 15.32 -9.31
C LEU A 609 31.81 14.06 -10.18
N GLY A 610 32.56 14.13 -11.27
CA GLY A 610 32.80 13.00 -12.18
C GLY A 610 31.55 12.53 -12.91
N LEU A 611 30.56 13.40 -13.13
CA LEU A 611 29.29 13.06 -13.77
C LEU A 611 29.31 13.34 -15.27
N GLU A 612 28.51 12.58 -16.01
CA GLU A 612 28.26 12.85 -17.42
C GLU A 612 27.21 13.97 -17.56
N VAL A 613 27.39 14.85 -18.55
CA VAL A 613 26.47 15.96 -18.80
C VAL A 613 25.92 15.90 -20.21
N PHE A 614 24.61 15.99 -20.33
CA PHE A 614 23.90 15.83 -21.59
C PHE A 614 22.94 17.00 -21.81
N VAL A 615 22.76 17.41 -23.07
CA VAL A 615 21.63 18.27 -23.43
C VAL A 615 20.43 17.38 -23.74
N HIS A 616 19.27 17.71 -23.19
CA HIS A 616 17.97 17.13 -23.55
C HIS A 616 16.99 18.27 -23.82
N ALA A 617 16.79 18.60 -25.09
CA ALA A 617 16.11 19.83 -25.49
C ALA A 617 15.22 19.65 -26.72
N ASN A 618 14.09 20.36 -26.75
CA ASN A 618 13.22 20.42 -27.91
C ASN A 618 13.88 21.24 -29.03
N GLY A 619 13.69 20.83 -30.29
CA GLY A 619 14.20 21.49 -31.49
C GLY A 619 15.03 20.56 -32.38
N THR A 620 15.64 21.14 -33.41
CA THR A 620 16.46 20.40 -34.37
C THR A 620 17.85 20.11 -33.83
N THR A 621 18.48 19.02 -34.31
CA THR A 621 19.88 18.72 -33.95
C THR A 621 20.83 19.83 -34.41
N ARG A 622 20.53 20.49 -35.55
CA ARG A 622 21.31 21.61 -36.09
C ARG A 622 21.33 22.78 -35.11
N LEU A 623 20.17 23.18 -34.58
CA LEU A 623 20.06 24.26 -33.60
C LEU A 623 20.92 23.97 -32.36
N GLN A 624 20.80 22.78 -31.77
CA GLN A 624 21.55 22.42 -30.56
C GLN A 624 23.07 22.50 -30.79
N LEU A 625 23.54 22.07 -31.97
CA LEU A 625 24.95 22.16 -32.33
C LEU A 625 25.45 23.60 -32.52
N ASP A 626 24.64 24.47 -33.13
CA ASP A 626 25.01 25.88 -33.34
C ASP A 626 25.13 26.61 -32.01
N LEU A 627 24.14 26.42 -31.14
CA LEU A 627 24.10 26.96 -29.79
C LEU A 627 25.29 26.49 -28.95
N THR A 628 25.58 25.18 -28.97
CA THR A 628 26.72 24.61 -28.24
C THR A 628 28.05 25.23 -28.71
N ARG A 629 28.23 25.35 -30.03
CA ARG A 629 29.44 25.93 -30.62
C ARG A 629 29.60 27.41 -30.28
N PHE A 630 28.52 28.18 -30.36
CA PHE A 630 28.55 29.60 -30.09
C PHE A 630 28.82 29.88 -28.60
N ALA A 631 28.16 29.15 -27.71
CA ALA A 631 28.29 29.30 -26.26
C ALA A 631 29.62 28.76 -25.71
N GLY A 632 30.36 27.94 -26.49
CA GLY A 632 31.61 27.33 -26.05
C GLY A 632 31.43 26.28 -24.94
N LEU A 633 30.23 25.69 -24.85
CA LEU A 633 29.89 24.67 -23.85
C LEU A 633 30.21 23.27 -24.38
N ASN A 634 30.63 22.37 -23.50
CA ASN A 634 31.00 21.01 -23.88
C ASN A 634 30.14 19.98 -23.14
N PHE A 635 29.36 19.21 -23.89
CA PHE A 635 28.50 18.14 -23.40
C PHE A 635 28.95 16.77 -23.94
N ASN A 636 28.59 15.69 -23.24
CA ASN A 636 28.86 14.31 -23.68
C ASN A 636 28.01 13.94 -24.90
N MET A 637 26.74 14.37 -24.95
CA MET A 637 25.83 14.17 -26.09
C MET A 637 24.70 15.20 -26.10
N LEU A 638 24.11 15.42 -27.27
CA LEU A 638 22.95 16.30 -27.48
C LEU A 638 21.73 15.48 -27.92
N PHE A 639 20.73 15.36 -27.06
CA PHE A 639 19.45 14.71 -27.32
C PHE A 639 18.41 15.75 -27.75
N SER A 640 18.40 16.06 -29.04
CA SER A 640 17.35 16.89 -29.63
C SER A 640 16.05 16.10 -29.79
N SER A 641 14.90 16.76 -29.69
CA SER A 641 13.61 16.10 -29.95
C SER A 641 13.52 15.54 -31.38
N GLN A 642 14.14 16.21 -32.37
CA GLN A 642 14.26 15.69 -33.74
C GLN A 642 15.02 14.36 -33.79
N LEU A 643 16.13 14.23 -33.04
CA LEU A 643 16.91 13.00 -32.97
C LEU A 643 16.13 11.88 -32.27
N LEU A 644 15.41 12.21 -31.21
CA LEU A 644 14.62 11.25 -30.44
C LEU A 644 13.30 10.87 -31.14
N GLY A 645 12.82 11.68 -32.08
CA GLY A 645 11.54 11.50 -32.76
C GLY A 645 10.33 11.66 -31.82
N THR A 646 10.46 12.49 -30.80
CA THR A 646 9.39 12.82 -29.83
C THR A 646 9.78 14.10 -29.06
N TYR A 647 8.81 14.83 -28.52
CA TYR A 647 8.98 16.13 -27.86
C TYR A 647 8.69 16.04 -26.36
N LYS A 648 9.46 16.78 -25.56
CA LYS A 648 9.11 17.03 -24.16
C LYS A 648 7.79 17.82 -24.11
N PRO A 649 6.83 17.51 -23.22
CA PRO A 649 6.98 16.64 -22.04
C PRO A 649 6.46 15.19 -22.21
N ASP A 650 6.41 14.64 -23.43
CA ASP A 650 6.06 13.23 -23.63
C ASP A 650 7.02 12.32 -22.82
N PRO A 651 6.50 11.39 -21.98
CA PRO A 651 7.32 10.43 -21.24
C PRO A 651 8.36 9.70 -22.09
N GLU A 652 8.05 9.41 -23.37
CA GLU A 652 8.96 8.70 -24.27
C GLU A 652 10.21 9.51 -24.62
N ALA A 653 10.17 10.86 -24.57
CA ALA A 653 11.34 11.70 -24.79
C ALA A 653 12.42 11.44 -23.74
N TYR A 654 12.03 11.43 -22.46
CA TYR A 654 12.93 11.13 -21.35
C TYR A 654 13.39 9.67 -21.37
N ASN A 655 12.46 8.72 -21.59
CA ASN A 655 12.77 7.30 -21.61
C ASN A 655 13.76 6.93 -22.73
N LYS A 656 13.64 7.51 -23.92
CA LYS A 656 14.60 7.29 -25.01
C LYS A 656 15.98 7.81 -24.66
N ALA A 657 16.09 9.02 -24.10
CA ALA A 657 17.37 9.56 -23.66
C ALA A 657 18.03 8.65 -22.61
N LEU A 658 17.28 8.21 -21.58
CA LEU A 658 17.74 7.26 -20.57
C LEU A 658 18.22 5.93 -21.17
N ARG A 659 17.46 5.35 -22.11
CA ARG A 659 17.83 4.09 -22.80
C ARG A 659 19.13 4.23 -23.59
N LEU A 660 19.35 5.36 -24.26
CA LEU A 660 20.56 5.60 -25.06
C LEU A 660 21.82 5.65 -24.19
N VAL A 661 21.73 6.23 -23.00
CA VAL A 661 22.84 6.30 -22.03
C VAL A 661 22.88 5.12 -21.06
N LYS A 662 21.89 4.22 -21.11
CA LYS A 662 21.75 3.04 -20.23
C LYS A 662 21.72 3.39 -18.74
N LEU A 663 21.02 4.47 -18.40
CA LEU A 663 20.82 4.91 -17.02
C LEU A 663 19.36 4.71 -16.60
N LYS A 664 19.15 4.50 -15.30
CA LYS A 664 17.81 4.50 -14.70
C LYS A 664 17.38 5.93 -14.34
N PRO A 665 16.06 6.22 -14.25
CA PRO A 665 15.58 7.55 -13.89
C PRO A 665 16.19 8.10 -12.59
N GLU A 666 16.31 7.26 -11.56
CA GLU A 666 16.85 7.65 -10.26
C GLU A 666 18.36 7.98 -10.25
N GLU A 667 19.09 7.62 -11.33
CA GLU A 667 20.51 7.88 -11.53
C GLU A 667 20.77 9.22 -12.27
N VAL A 668 19.71 9.95 -12.64
CA VAL A 668 19.78 11.16 -13.46
C VAL A 668 19.08 12.33 -12.78
N VAL A 669 19.65 13.52 -12.92
CA VAL A 669 19.01 14.79 -12.58
C VAL A 669 18.71 15.58 -13.85
N LEU A 670 17.48 16.05 -14.04
CA LEU A 670 17.14 17.05 -15.03
C LEU A 670 17.19 18.45 -14.41
N VAL A 671 17.92 19.35 -15.07
CA VAL A 671 18.07 20.77 -14.72
C VAL A 671 17.39 21.60 -15.79
N ALA A 672 16.37 22.38 -15.44
CA ALA A 672 15.62 23.20 -16.38
C ALA A 672 15.07 24.49 -15.76
N ALA A 673 14.86 25.50 -16.61
CA ALA A 673 14.16 26.73 -16.29
C ALA A 673 12.67 26.69 -16.69
N HIS A 674 12.17 25.51 -17.05
CA HIS A 674 10.79 25.31 -17.49
C HIS A 674 10.10 24.23 -16.65
N ALA A 675 9.05 24.63 -15.93
CA ALA A 675 8.33 23.78 -14.99
C ALA A 675 7.62 22.62 -15.71
N TYR A 676 7.09 22.84 -16.93
CA TYR A 676 6.47 21.76 -17.71
C TYR A 676 7.44 20.61 -18.01
N ASP A 677 8.72 20.92 -18.20
CA ASP A 677 9.77 19.96 -18.51
C ASP A 677 10.11 19.11 -17.28
N LEU A 678 10.30 19.77 -16.13
CA LEU A 678 10.56 19.08 -14.87
C LEU A 678 9.36 18.24 -14.40
N ARG A 679 8.12 18.71 -14.58
CA ARG A 679 6.91 17.91 -14.34
C ARG A 679 6.89 16.64 -15.19
N GLY A 680 7.26 16.76 -16.48
CA GLY A 680 7.40 15.60 -17.37
C GLY A 680 8.48 14.62 -16.92
N ALA A 681 9.61 15.12 -16.45
CA ALA A 681 10.70 14.30 -15.92
C ALA A 681 10.35 13.59 -14.59
N GLN A 682 9.64 14.26 -13.68
CA GLN A 682 9.15 13.64 -12.45
C GLN A 682 8.19 12.47 -12.73
N ASN A 683 7.33 12.60 -13.75
CA ASN A 683 6.41 11.54 -14.14
C ASN A 683 7.11 10.23 -14.57
N VAL A 684 8.37 10.31 -15.02
CA VAL A 684 9.20 9.14 -15.35
C VAL A 684 10.21 8.77 -14.27
N GLY A 685 10.23 9.48 -13.13
CA GLY A 685 11.09 9.19 -11.98
C GLY A 685 12.48 9.84 -12.01
N ILE A 686 12.72 10.80 -12.91
CA ILE A 686 13.98 11.56 -12.94
C ILE A 686 13.98 12.61 -11.82
N LYS A 687 15.13 12.80 -11.13
CA LYS A 687 15.28 13.85 -10.12
C LYS A 687 15.31 15.23 -10.80
N THR A 688 14.78 16.27 -10.16
CA THR A 688 14.59 17.58 -10.82
C THR A 688 15.18 18.74 -10.03
N ILE A 689 15.80 19.67 -10.74
CA ILE A 689 16.27 20.96 -10.21
C ILE A 689 15.76 22.08 -11.12
N TYR A 690 15.00 23.00 -10.55
CA TYR A 690 14.56 24.20 -11.24
C TYR A 690 15.60 25.30 -11.12
N ILE A 691 15.94 25.92 -12.25
CA ILE A 691 16.81 27.11 -12.31
C ILE A 691 15.97 28.30 -12.74
N HIS A 692 15.82 29.28 -11.87
CA HIS A 692 15.05 30.48 -12.18
C HIS A 692 15.77 31.33 -13.23
N ARG A 693 15.02 31.68 -14.28
CA ARG A 693 15.43 32.58 -15.35
C ARG A 693 14.31 33.57 -15.60
N TRP A 694 14.59 34.86 -15.43
CA TRP A 694 13.59 35.92 -15.62
C TRP A 694 13.01 35.99 -17.05
N THR A 695 13.68 35.33 -18.01
CA THR A 695 13.28 35.28 -19.42
C THR A 695 12.27 34.18 -19.75
N ASP A 696 12.12 33.17 -18.89
CA ASP A 696 11.33 31.96 -19.16
C ASP A 696 10.36 31.71 -18.00
N ASP A 697 9.29 30.95 -18.25
CA ASP A 697 8.21 30.68 -17.27
C ASP A 697 7.58 31.95 -16.65
N VAL A 698 7.50 33.03 -17.43
CA VAL A 698 7.00 34.36 -16.99
C VAL A 698 5.53 34.36 -16.54
N ASP A 699 4.75 33.34 -16.93
CA ASP A 699 3.34 33.16 -16.56
C ASP A 699 3.14 32.13 -15.44
N GLU A 700 4.20 31.44 -14.98
CA GLU A 700 4.12 30.46 -13.90
C GLU A 700 4.09 31.12 -12.52
N ASP A 701 3.43 30.45 -11.58
CA ASP A 701 3.35 30.88 -10.18
C ASP A 701 4.60 30.43 -9.42
N MET A 702 5.58 31.33 -9.30
CA MET A 702 6.89 31.02 -8.69
C MET A 702 6.80 30.55 -7.23
N ASP A 703 5.74 30.92 -6.50
CA ASP A 703 5.55 30.43 -5.13
C ASP A 703 5.20 28.94 -5.10
N LYS A 704 4.51 28.45 -6.14
CA LYS A 704 4.25 27.01 -6.31
C LYS A 704 5.49 26.28 -6.79
N VAL A 705 6.17 26.83 -7.80
CA VAL A 705 7.36 26.22 -8.42
C VAL A 705 8.46 25.95 -7.40
N LYS A 706 8.67 26.86 -6.42
CA LYS A 706 9.69 26.71 -5.37
C LYS A 706 9.55 25.45 -4.51
N GLY A 707 8.32 24.92 -4.35
CA GLY A 707 8.05 23.72 -3.56
C GLY A 707 7.78 22.46 -4.38
N GLU A 708 7.80 22.56 -5.71
CA GLU A 708 7.33 21.48 -6.60
C GLU A 708 8.45 20.49 -6.99
N PHE A 709 9.69 20.96 -7.09
CA PHE A 709 10.82 20.20 -7.60
C PHE A 709 11.84 19.84 -6.53
N GLY A 710 12.76 18.91 -6.84
CA GLY A 710 13.76 18.43 -5.88
C GLY A 710 14.67 19.53 -5.34
N ALA A 711 14.91 20.59 -6.12
CA ALA A 711 15.48 21.84 -5.65
C ALA A 711 15.04 23.02 -6.54
N PHE A 712 15.14 24.22 -6.00
CA PHE A 712 14.96 25.49 -6.70
C PHE A 712 16.20 26.35 -6.47
N LEU A 713 16.82 26.84 -7.56
CA LEU A 713 17.99 27.71 -7.49
C LEU A 713 17.76 28.98 -8.32
N GLU A 714 18.26 30.11 -7.84
CA GLU A 714 18.23 31.39 -8.57
C GLU A 714 19.26 31.45 -9.73
N GLY A 715 20.21 30.52 -9.74
CA GLY A 715 21.31 30.41 -10.69
C GLY A 715 22.03 29.06 -10.53
N MET A 716 23.08 28.80 -11.31
CA MET A 716 23.79 27.52 -11.29
C MET A 716 25.04 27.49 -10.39
N GLU A 717 25.31 28.54 -9.62
CA GLU A 717 26.48 28.62 -8.73
C GLU A 717 26.49 27.49 -7.70
N GLU A 718 25.32 27.20 -7.11
CA GLU A 718 25.13 26.17 -6.09
C GLU A 718 24.66 24.83 -6.68
N LEU A 719 24.63 24.70 -8.01
CA LEU A 719 24.14 23.50 -8.68
C LEU A 719 24.97 22.25 -8.34
N PRO A 720 26.33 22.26 -8.41
CA PRO A 720 27.12 21.08 -8.04
C PRO A 720 26.89 20.64 -6.60
N ALA A 721 26.91 21.59 -5.65
CA ALA A 721 26.67 21.30 -4.23
C ALA A 721 25.24 20.77 -3.97
N THR A 722 24.26 21.25 -4.74
CA THR A 722 22.88 20.75 -4.67
C THR A 722 22.79 19.32 -5.18
N ILE A 723 23.43 19.00 -6.31
CA ILE A 723 23.47 17.64 -6.83
C ILE A 723 24.15 16.69 -5.85
N GLU A 724 25.24 17.11 -5.20
CA GLU A 724 25.93 16.31 -4.17
C GLU A 724 25.02 16.01 -2.97
N ARG A 725 24.26 17.01 -2.48
CA ARG A 725 23.25 16.82 -1.43
C ARG A 725 22.11 15.89 -1.83
N MET A 726 21.80 15.75 -3.12
CA MET A 726 20.78 14.83 -3.62
C MET A 726 21.27 13.36 -3.72
N GLN A 727 22.57 13.12 -3.48
CA GLN A 727 23.17 11.78 -3.42
C GLN A 727 23.22 11.20 -2.00
N SER A 728 23.18 12.05 -0.96
CA SER A 728 23.13 11.66 0.46
C SER A 728 21.71 11.33 0.90
#